data_AF-A0A7S7NKP5-F1
#
_entry.id   AF-A0A7S7NKP5-F1
#
_cell.length_a   1.000
_cell.length_b   1.000
_cell.length_c   1.000
_cell.angle_alpha   90.00
_cell.angle_beta   90.00
_cell.angle_gamma   90.00
#
_symmetry.space_group_name_H-M   'P 1'
#
loop_
_entity.id
_entity.type
_entity.pdbx_description
1 polymer ?
#
loop_
_entity_poly.entity_id
_entity_poly.type
_entity_poly.pdbx_seq_one_letter_code
_entity_poly.pdbx_strand_id
1 'polypeptide(L)'
;MIDQSIVDIGGHHYEYAQHVLSAAQAAGHTPVLAAHREFKSTEAPWKVFPAYRLGFWKRMSKATLGERLANAYTALYHHFFVFKTRLFFSQLGFLWVVRNNAIEYLRWHPFDSAFKIGYAAALAVIFLPIRAIFRILAAIIPFRGFFRQIWDAAWTSVTGALGLLFESLSSGGTLQEWRFQRRKARLFAADTLELLRALKPEEGDLIFIPTLGVPEMIGLIEVWEKYPEALKATYHLLFRRNLYDGREWEYPNQDAHLTPLRNAYLSFRSRASAARVFFYTDTEELTIQHERVSSLPFHTCPIPHTECPSVRVATPAKPLQLVYLGDARAEKGYHFFPALVEDLRRDFIAKGRVEFQIQSNYNIPKGESEAVVARCLLQGALGGGVKLFLEPLPSEQYRAVLREADLLILPYDRDNYYARSSGVLIEALTAGIPVVAPAASWLGRQFADGVYAYRNQLLQKLEEDVVPIRRHQLWQQPATGKSWYLGASREISFGGGDRAAQAWISVPAEATYLWVRMTLEGSEEGHAVLVSTTGLDRAGRKCEEGSDILSPGYASSQIVALVPVGPDTTKVLLNLRHAFADVELTGTDFEVGFLLQQEGAAPLPLSAIGVAYTHVDKLSSAVREVLAHYDHYRNTAMDNAPAAYDFHNAGRLVSMLTSIAGAPPEAPRAGQEQRGSKIGAARVTA
;
A
#
# COMPACT_ATOMS: atom_id res chain seq x y z
N MET A 1 0.09 4.50 -28.15
CA MET A 1 -0.23 4.16 -26.75
C MET A 1 -1.67 3.65 -26.66
N ILE A 2 -1.89 2.55 -25.94
CA ILE A 2 -3.22 1.96 -25.70
C ILE A 2 -3.54 2.09 -24.21
N ASP A 3 -4.54 2.87 -23.83
CA ASP A 3 -5.07 2.85 -22.45
C ASP A 3 -6.60 2.91 -22.46
N GLN A 4 -7.20 1.73 -22.24
CA GLN A 4 -8.64 1.52 -22.20
C GLN A 4 -9.33 2.18 -21.00
N SER A 5 -8.58 2.76 -20.06
CA SER A 5 -9.13 3.43 -18.87
C SER A 5 -9.39 4.92 -19.06
N ILE A 6 -8.93 5.50 -20.17
CA ILE A 6 -9.10 6.92 -20.48
C ILE A 6 -10.49 7.14 -21.08
N VAL A 7 -11.35 7.84 -20.35
CA VAL A 7 -12.74 8.15 -20.73
C VAL A 7 -13.02 9.63 -20.95
N ASP A 8 -12.14 10.52 -20.50
CA ASP A 8 -12.27 11.97 -20.69
C ASP A 8 -10.89 12.66 -20.60
N ILE A 9 -10.84 13.96 -20.89
CA ILE A 9 -9.67 14.80 -20.59
C ILE A 9 -9.65 15.08 -19.08
N GLY A 10 -8.52 14.75 -18.46
CA GLY A 10 -8.29 14.97 -17.04
C GLY A 10 -8.22 13.68 -16.21
N GLY A 11 -7.58 13.79 -15.06
CA GLY A 11 -7.30 12.67 -14.16
C GLY A 11 -6.04 11.88 -14.53
N HIS A 12 -5.58 11.09 -13.56
CA HIS A 12 -4.24 10.48 -13.58
C HIS A 12 -3.91 9.65 -14.83
N HIS A 13 -4.89 8.95 -15.43
CA HIS A 13 -4.65 8.14 -16.64
C HIS A 13 -4.39 9.01 -17.88
N TYR A 14 -5.14 10.10 -18.05
CA TYR A 14 -4.95 11.00 -19.19
C TYR A 14 -3.66 11.82 -19.05
N GLU A 15 -3.35 12.30 -17.83
CA GLU A 15 -2.10 13.02 -17.56
C GLU A 15 -0.88 12.16 -17.87
N TYR A 16 -0.89 10.90 -17.42
CA TYR A 16 0.14 9.95 -17.76
C TYR A 16 0.32 9.84 -19.29
N ALA A 17 -0.79 9.65 -20.02
CA ALA A 17 -0.73 9.57 -21.48
C ALA A 17 -0.21 10.85 -22.13
N GLN A 18 -0.62 12.01 -21.62
CA GLN A 18 -0.18 13.30 -22.13
C GLN A 18 1.34 13.47 -21.98
N HIS A 19 1.92 13.16 -20.82
CA HIS A 19 3.36 13.27 -20.62
C HIS A 19 4.13 12.32 -21.55
N VAL A 20 3.71 11.05 -21.64
CA VAL A 20 4.38 10.05 -22.49
C VAL A 20 4.26 10.39 -23.98
N LEU A 21 3.07 10.76 -24.46
CA LEU A 21 2.85 11.08 -25.88
C LEU A 21 3.55 12.37 -26.29
N SER A 22 3.59 13.38 -25.41
CA SER A 22 4.33 14.62 -25.67
C SER A 22 5.84 14.36 -25.75
N ALA A 23 6.38 13.54 -24.85
CA ALA A 23 7.78 13.13 -24.89
C ALA A 23 8.10 12.29 -26.14
N ALA A 24 7.19 11.41 -26.56
CA ALA A 24 7.34 10.63 -27.79
C ALA A 24 7.36 11.52 -29.03
N GLN A 25 6.50 12.55 -29.08
CA GLN A 25 6.49 13.54 -30.14
C GLN A 25 7.79 14.35 -30.18
N ALA A 26 8.30 14.77 -29.02
CA ALA A 26 9.59 15.47 -28.91
C ALA A 26 10.77 14.58 -29.36
N ALA A 27 10.67 13.26 -29.18
CA ALA A 27 11.63 12.28 -29.66
C ALA A 27 11.46 11.93 -31.16
N GLY A 28 10.53 12.57 -31.88
CA GLY A 28 10.34 12.40 -33.33
C GLY A 28 9.31 11.34 -33.74
N HIS A 29 8.59 10.74 -32.80
CA HIS A 29 7.49 9.81 -33.11
C HIS A 29 6.20 10.55 -33.46
N THR A 30 5.30 9.87 -34.20
CA THR A 30 3.93 10.35 -34.41
C THR A 30 3.00 9.74 -33.36
N PRO A 31 2.58 10.49 -32.32
CA PRO A 31 1.77 9.94 -31.24
C PRO A 31 0.36 9.56 -31.69
N VAL A 32 -0.10 8.40 -31.23
CA VAL A 32 -1.48 7.92 -31.37
C VAL A 32 -1.96 7.39 -30.04
N LEU A 33 -3.15 7.82 -29.61
CA LEU A 33 -3.80 7.33 -28.40
C LEU A 33 -5.00 6.46 -28.75
N ALA A 34 -5.04 5.23 -28.26
CA ALA A 34 -6.26 4.41 -28.26
C ALA A 34 -6.89 4.41 -26.87
N ALA A 35 -8.13 4.88 -26.77
CA ALA A 35 -8.83 5.15 -25.53
C ALA A 35 -10.18 4.40 -25.45
N HIS A 36 -10.90 4.58 -24.35
CA HIS A 36 -12.26 4.05 -24.20
C HIS A 36 -13.23 4.71 -25.18
N ARG A 37 -14.28 3.98 -25.59
CA ARG A 37 -15.34 4.49 -26.49
C ARG A 37 -16.16 5.65 -25.92
N GLU A 38 -16.09 5.85 -24.61
CA GLU A 38 -16.74 6.98 -23.94
C GLU A 38 -15.88 8.27 -23.96
N PHE A 39 -14.66 8.21 -24.50
CA PHE A 39 -13.83 9.39 -24.72
C PHE A 39 -14.48 10.35 -25.72
N LYS A 40 -14.87 11.54 -25.25
CA LYS A 40 -15.69 12.50 -26.01
C LYS A 40 -14.96 13.76 -26.46
N SER A 41 -13.73 13.98 -26.02
CA SER A 41 -13.03 15.24 -26.33
C SER A 41 -12.35 15.23 -27.70
N THR A 42 -12.41 16.36 -28.38
CA THR A 42 -11.73 16.64 -29.65
C THR A 42 -10.46 17.47 -29.47
N GLU A 43 -10.09 17.83 -28.24
CA GLU A 43 -9.02 18.79 -27.94
C GLU A 43 -7.63 18.14 -27.76
N ALA A 44 -7.51 16.82 -27.92
CA ALA A 44 -6.21 16.17 -27.82
C ALA A 44 -5.30 16.57 -29.01
N PRO A 45 -4.02 16.93 -28.76
CA PRO A 45 -3.11 17.40 -29.82
C PRO A 45 -2.59 16.28 -30.72
N TRP A 46 -2.91 15.02 -30.39
CA TRP A 46 -2.58 13.82 -31.17
C TRP A 46 -3.85 13.08 -31.60
N LYS A 47 -3.70 12.17 -32.56
CA LYS A 47 -4.81 11.36 -33.06
C LYS A 47 -5.32 10.42 -31.96
N VAL A 48 -6.62 10.49 -31.68
CA VAL A 48 -7.29 9.62 -30.70
C VAL A 48 -8.22 8.62 -31.40
N PHE A 49 -8.12 7.35 -31.03
CA PHE A 49 -8.98 6.25 -31.45
C PHE A 49 -9.82 5.76 -30.27
N PRO A 50 -11.10 6.10 -30.17
CA PRO A 50 -12.01 5.56 -29.15
C PRO A 50 -12.36 4.10 -29.48
N ALA A 51 -11.48 3.16 -29.16
CA ALA A 51 -11.57 1.77 -29.62
C ALA A 51 -12.26 0.83 -28.61
N TYR A 52 -12.01 1.03 -27.31
CA TYR A 52 -12.29 0.01 -26.29
C TYR A 52 -13.69 0.11 -25.67
N ARG A 53 -14.41 -1.01 -25.60
CA ARG A 53 -15.77 -1.12 -25.00
C ARG A 53 -15.76 -1.30 -23.49
N LEU A 54 -14.66 -1.81 -22.94
CA LEU A 54 -14.47 -2.03 -21.52
C LEU A 54 -13.14 -1.41 -21.12
N GLY A 55 -13.13 -0.66 -20.02
CA GLY A 55 -11.88 -0.23 -19.42
C GLY A 55 -11.26 -1.28 -18.49
N PHE A 56 -10.11 -0.95 -17.92
CA PHE A 56 -9.35 -1.87 -17.08
C PHE A 56 -10.08 -2.24 -15.78
N TRP A 57 -10.69 -1.25 -15.11
CA TRP A 57 -11.39 -1.42 -13.84
C TRP A 57 -12.83 -1.90 -14.05
N LYS A 58 -13.25 -2.91 -13.26
CA LYS A 58 -14.62 -3.46 -13.28
C LYS A 58 -15.71 -2.38 -13.10
N ARG A 59 -15.43 -1.30 -12.34
CA ARG A 59 -16.33 -0.15 -12.16
C ARG A 59 -16.65 0.59 -13.46
N MET A 60 -15.76 0.56 -14.44
CA MET A 60 -15.99 1.14 -15.77
C MET A 60 -16.79 0.22 -16.68
N SER A 61 -17.23 -0.95 -16.20
CA SER A 61 -18.14 -1.84 -16.91
C SER A 61 -19.57 -1.67 -16.38
N LYS A 62 -20.55 -1.55 -17.29
CA LYS A 62 -21.96 -1.41 -16.91
C LYS A 62 -22.43 -2.67 -16.15
N ALA A 63 -23.05 -2.45 -14.99
CA ALA A 63 -23.58 -3.51 -14.14
C ALA A 63 -24.54 -4.43 -14.93
N THR A 64 -24.29 -5.73 -14.84
CA THR A 64 -25.08 -6.77 -15.50
C THR A 64 -26.45 -6.96 -14.81
N LEU A 65 -27.40 -7.61 -15.50
CA LEU A 65 -28.71 -7.96 -14.91
C LEU A 65 -28.56 -8.81 -13.64
N GLY A 66 -27.56 -9.70 -13.61
CA GLY A 66 -27.23 -10.53 -12.44
C GLY A 66 -26.77 -9.71 -11.23
N GLU A 67 -25.90 -8.72 -11.43
CA GLU A 67 -25.45 -7.81 -10.36
C GLU A 67 -26.60 -6.94 -9.84
N ARG A 68 -27.54 -6.53 -10.71
CA ARG A 68 -28.75 -5.80 -10.28
C ARG A 68 -29.66 -6.66 -9.41
N LEU A 69 -29.84 -7.93 -9.75
CA LEU A 69 -30.63 -8.88 -8.96
C LEU A 69 -29.95 -9.20 -7.63
N ALA A 70 -28.63 -9.41 -7.62
CA ALA A 70 -27.86 -9.62 -6.39
C ALA A 70 -27.95 -8.40 -5.46
N ASN A 71 -27.79 -7.18 -5.99
CA ASN A 71 -27.93 -5.94 -5.22
C ASN A 71 -29.35 -5.76 -4.65
N ALA A 72 -30.39 -6.10 -5.43
CA ALA A 72 -31.77 -6.06 -4.97
C ALA A 72 -32.02 -7.07 -3.84
N TYR A 73 -31.44 -8.27 -3.92
CA TYR A 73 -31.49 -9.27 -2.86
C TYR A 73 -30.76 -8.81 -1.59
N THR A 74 -29.55 -8.25 -1.71
CA THR A 74 -28.81 -7.73 -0.55
C THR A 74 -29.57 -6.58 0.12
N ALA A 75 -30.25 -5.73 -0.66
CA ALA A 75 -31.14 -4.70 -0.12
C ALA A 75 -32.35 -5.30 0.62
N LEU A 76 -32.97 -6.35 0.06
CA LEU A 76 -34.08 -7.08 0.69
C LEU A 76 -33.63 -7.78 1.99
N TYR A 77 -32.46 -8.42 1.97
CA TYR A 77 -31.85 -9.06 3.14
C TYR A 77 -31.53 -8.03 4.22
N HIS A 78 -30.98 -6.87 3.86
CA HIS A 78 -30.73 -5.79 4.79
C HIS A 78 -32.04 -5.26 5.41
N HIS A 79 -33.11 -5.10 4.61
CA HIS A 79 -34.43 -4.77 5.14
C HIS A 79 -34.98 -5.84 6.08
N PHE A 80 -34.82 -7.12 5.75
CA PHE A 80 -35.22 -8.22 6.61
C PHE A 80 -34.39 -8.28 7.89
N PHE A 81 -33.08 -8.02 7.81
CA PHE A 81 -32.18 -7.93 8.96
C PHE A 81 -32.58 -6.77 9.88
N VAL A 82 -32.76 -5.56 9.33
CA VAL A 82 -33.23 -4.40 10.10
C VAL A 82 -34.60 -4.66 10.71
N PHE A 83 -35.52 -5.29 9.97
CA PHE A 83 -36.84 -5.69 10.48
C PHE A 83 -36.73 -6.71 11.62
N LYS A 84 -35.93 -7.76 11.46
CA LYS A 84 -35.67 -8.79 12.48
C LYS A 84 -35.04 -8.18 13.72
N THR A 85 -34.06 -7.30 13.56
CA THR A 85 -33.40 -6.58 14.65
C THR A 85 -34.40 -5.67 15.35
N ARG A 86 -35.17 -4.86 14.62
CA ARG A 86 -36.26 -4.04 15.19
C ARG A 86 -37.30 -4.88 15.93
N LEU A 87 -37.65 -6.07 15.41
CA LEU A 87 -38.59 -6.98 16.06
C LEU A 87 -37.99 -7.56 17.34
N PHE A 88 -36.75 -8.05 17.32
CA PHE A 88 -36.04 -8.60 18.49
C PHE A 88 -35.85 -7.57 19.60
N PHE A 89 -35.55 -6.32 19.24
CA PHE A 89 -35.39 -5.20 20.17
C PHE A 89 -36.68 -4.39 20.40
N SER A 90 -37.82 -4.84 19.84
CA SER A 90 -39.14 -4.29 20.18
C SER A 90 -39.64 -4.86 21.52
N GLN A 91 -40.68 -4.25 22.08
CA GLN A 91 -41.34 -4.75 23.29
C GLN A 91 -41.80 -6.22 23.12
N LEU A 92 -42.26 -6.62 21.93
CA LEU A 92 -42.67 -8.00 21.65
C LEU A 92 -41.48 -8.98 21.56
N GLY A 93 -40.38 -8.57 20.91
CA GLY A 93 -39.17 -9.40 20.84
C GLY A 93 -38.48 -9.56 22.19
N PHE A 94 -38.51 -8.50 22.99
CA PHE A 94 -38.02 -8.51 24.36
C PHE A 94 -38.84 -9.47 25.24
N LEU A 95 -40.17 -9.41 25.16
CA LEU A 95 -41.07 -10.38 25.82
C LEU A 95 -40.81 -11.83 25.35
N TRP A 96 -40.53 -12.01 24.05
CA TRP A 96 -40.15 -13.30 23.50
C TRP A 96 -38.84 -13.81 24.11
N VAL A 97 -37.80 -12.99 24.24
CA VAL A 97 -36.51 -13.40 24.83
C VAL A 97 -36.65 -13.78 26.30
N VAL A 98 -37.43 -13.00 27.07
CA VAL A 98 -37.64 -13.20 28.51
C VAL A 98 -38.60 -14.37 28.83
N ARG A 99 -39.29 -14.94 27.83
CA ARG A 99 -40.35 -15.97 27.99
C ARG A 99 -39.99 -17.18 28.84
N ASN A 100 -38.71 -17.56 28.92
CA ASN A 100 -38.27 -18.74 29.68
C ASN A 100 -37.80 -18.40 31.10
N ASN A 101 -37.49 -17.13 31.41
CA ASN A 101 -36.98 -16.66 32.70
C ASN A 101 -37.76 -15.44 33.20
N ALA A 102 -39.06 -15.37 32.91
CA ALA A 102 -39.90 -14.21 33.21
C ALA A 102 -39.93 -13.85 34.71
N ILE A 103 -39.82 -14.85 35.58
CA ILE A 103 -39.81 -14.68 37.04
C ILE A 103 -38.50 -14.03 37.53
N GLU A 104 -37.35 -14.42 36.97
CA GLU A 104 -36.07 -13.78 37.27
C GLU A 104 -36.08 -12.34 36.79
N TYR A 105 -36.58 -12.07 35.59
CA TYR A 105 -36.68 -10.71 35.06
C TYR A 105 -37.55 -9.80 35.95
N LEU A 106 -38.70 -10.29 36.41
CA LEU A 106 -39.59 -9.56 37.33
C LEU A 106 -38.94 -9.29 38.70
N ARG A 107 -37.92 -10.05 39.11
CA ARG A 107 -37.19 -9.82 40.37
C ARG A 107 -36.15 -8.70 40.29
N TRP A 108 -35.61 -8.41 39.10
CA TRP A 108 -34.50 -7.47 38.93
C TRP A 108 -34.92 -6.06 38.49
N HIS A 109 -36.21 -5.83 38.22
CA HIS A 109 -36.74 -4.52 37.83
C HIS A 109 -37.94 -4.12 38.70
N PRO A 110 -37.74 -3.24 39.72
CA PRO A 110 -38.82 -2.71 40.53
C PRO A 110 -39.74 -1.82 39.68
N PHE A 111 -41.04 -1.99 39.89
CA PHE A 111 -42.14 -1.56 39.03
C PHE A 111 -42.44 -0.06 39.10
N ASP A 112 -42.64 0.59 37.94
CA ASP A 112 -43.29 1.91 37.88
C ASP A 112 -44.38 2.02 36.80
N SER A 113 -44.95 0.90 36.34
CA SER A 113 -46.17 0.94 35.52
C SER A 113 -46.98 -0.35 35.60
N ALA A 114 -48.11 -0.29 36.33
CA ALA A 114 -49.10 -1.37 36.46
C ALA A 114 -49.63 -1.89 35.10
N PHE A 115 -49.48 -1.09 34.03
CA PHE A 115 -49.93 -1.42 32.67
C PHE A 115 -49.20 -2.61 32.01
N LYS A 116 -47.97 -2.96 32.46
CA LYS A 116 -47.15 -4.01 31.81
C LYS A 116 -47.33 -5.42 32.40
N ILE A 117 -47.86 -5.55 33.61
CA ILE A 117 -48.07 -6.84 34.28
C ILE A 117 -49.27 -7.59 33.67
N GLY A 118 -50.36 -6.88 33.40
CA GLY A 118 -51.57 -7.48 32.81
C GLY A 118 -51.33 -8.07 31.43
N TYR A 119 -50.51 -7.41 30.60
CA TYR A 119 -50.18 -7.89 29.25
C TYR A 119 -49.25 -9.11 29.27
N ALA A 120 -48.23 -9.12 30.15
CA ALA A 120 -47.35 -10.26 30.32
C ALA A 120 -48.09 -11.49 30.90
N ALA A 121 -49.01 -11.28 31.84
CA ALA A 121 -49.86 -12.33 32.39
C ALA A 121 -50.86 -12.89 31.36
N ALA A 122 -51.52 -12.03 30.58
CA ALA A 122 -52.44 -12.44 29.52
C ALA A 122 -51.72 -13.25 28.42
N LEU A 123 -50.52 -12.80 28.01
CA LEU A 123 -49.69 -13.55 27.07
C LEU A 123 -49.23 -14.90 27.65
N ALA A 124 -48.87 -14.97 28.93
CA ALA A 124 -48.51 -16.24 29.57
C ALA A 124 -49.69 -17.23 29.60
N VAL A 125 -50.91 -16.77 29.87
CA VAL A 125 -52.13 -17.60 29.89
C VAL A 125 -52.48 -18.14 28.50
N ILE A 126 -52.22 -17.38 27.43
CA ILE A 126 -52.41 -17.85 26.04
C ILE A 126 -51.28 -18.79 25.62
N PHE A 127 -50.04 -18.51 26.00
CA PHE A 127 -48.86 -19.19 25.46
C PHE A 127 -48.52 -20.52 26.16
N LEU A 128 -48.81 -20.65 27.46
CA LEU A 128 -48.60 -21.88 28.22
C LEU A 128 -49.42 -23.08 27.71
N PRO A 129 -50.72 -22.98 27.41
CA PRO A 129 -51.48 -24.09 26.84
C PRO A 129 -51.05 -24.41 25.41
N ILE A 130 -50.72 -23.42 24.58
CA ILE A 130 -50.15 -23.65 23.25
C ILE A 130 -48.84 -24.44 23.36
N ARG A 131 -47.95 -24.05 24.28
CA ARG A 131 -46.70 -24.78 24.56
C ARG A 131 -46.94 -26.19 25.09
N ALA A 132 -47.95 -26.40 25.92
CA ALA A 132 -48.34 -27.73 26.40
C ALA A 132 -48.86 -28.61 25.25
N ILE A 133 -49.71 -28.07 24.38
CA ILE A 133 -50.20 -28.73 23.17
C ILE A 133 -49.04 -29.08 22.24
N PHE A 134 -48.12 -28.15 21.98
CA PHE A 134 -46.93 -28.43 21.18
C PHE A 134 -45.98 -29.46 21.82
N ARG A 135 -45.91 -29.54 23.16
CA ARG A 135 -45.16 -30.60 23.88
C ARG A 135 -45.85 -31.96 23.80
N ILE A 136 -47.17 -31.99 23.83
CA ILE A 136 -47.99 -33.21 23.70
C ILE A 136 -47.92 -33.72 22.25
N LEU A 137 -48.14 -32.85 21.26
CA LEU A 137 -47.96 -33.16 19.83
C LEU A 137 -46.54 -33.65 19.53
N ALA A 138 -45.55 -33.02 20.16
CA ALA A 138 -44.16 -33.44 20.11
C ALA A 138 -43.84 -34.78 20.76
N ALA A 139 -44.61 -35.22 21.75
CA ALA A 139 -44.46 -36.50 22.42
C ALA A 139 -45.19 -37.62 21.66
N ILE A 140 -46.25 -37.28 20.91
CA ILE A 140 -47.07 -38.22 20.13
C ILE A 140 -46.44 -38.53 18.77
N ILE A 141 -45.58 -37.67 18.22
CA ILE A 141 -44.92 -37.90 16.91
C ILE A 141 -43.54 -38.55 17.13
N PRO A 142 -43.36 -39.87 16.88
CA PRO A 142 -42.17 -40.63 17.27
C PRO A 142 -40.95 -40.42 16.36
N PHE A 143 -41.05 -39.58 15.32
CA PHE A 143 -39.98 -39.35 14.34
C PHE A 143 -39.21 -38.03 14.54
N ARG A 144 -39.24 -37.47 15.75
CA ARG A 144 -38.60 -36.20 16.08
C ARG A 144 -37.08 -36.19 15.84
N GLY A 145 -36.40 -37.30 16.10
CA GLY A 145 -34.97 -37.43 15.82
C GLY A 145 -34.69 -37.63 14.33
N PHE A 146 -35.48 -38.47 13.67
CA PHE A 146 -35.29 -38.88 12.28
C PHE A 146 -35.59 -37.75 11.29
N PHE A 147 -36.75 -37.10 11.38
CA PHE A 147 -37.06 -35.96 10.51
C PHE A 147 -36.22 -34.74 10.82
N ARG A 148 -35.78 -34.53 12.06
CA ARG A 148 -34.89 -33.42 12.39
C ARG A 148 -33.49 -33.65 11.86
N GLN A 149 -32.94 -34.86 11.97
CA GLN A 149 -31.64 -35.18 11.35
C GLN A 149 -31.71 -35.16 9.82
N ILE A 150 -32.78 -35.68 9.21
CA ILE A 150 -32.98 -35.61 7.76
C ILE A 150 -33.20 -34.17 7.32
N TRP A 151 -34.01 -33.39 8.04
CA TRP A 151 -34.23 -31.99 7.74
C TRP A 151 -32.97 -31.17 7.95
N ASP A 152 -32.21 -31.38 9.04
CA ASP A 152 -30.96 -30.67 9.30
C ASP A 152 -29.91 -31.07 8.25
N ALA A 153 -29.80 -32.34 7.86
CA ALA A 153 -28.89 -32.79 6.80
C ALA A 153 -29.31 -32.29 5.40
N ALA A 154 -30.60 -32.37 5.07
CA ALA A 154 -31.14 -31.88 3.81
C ALA A 154 -31.08 -30.35 3.75
N TRP A 155 -31.37 -29.65 4.84
CA TRP A 155 -31.26 -28.20 4.95
C TRP A 155 -29.80 -27.76 4.93
N THR A 156 -28.86 -28.47 5.53
CA THR A 156 -27.42 -28.18 5.42
C THR A 156 -26.91 -28.44 4.00
N SER A 157 -27.40 -29.48 3.34
CA SER A 157 -27.04 -29.78 1.93
C SER A 157 -27.67 -28.77 0.97
N VAL A 158 -28.93 -28.39 1.19
CA VAL A 158 -29.63 -27.37 0.40
C VAL A 158 -29.05 -25.98 0.67
N THR A 159 -28.74 -25.62 1.92
CA THR A 159 -28.09 -24.33 2.22
C THR A 159 -26.62 -24.31 1.80
N GLY A 160 -25.92 -25.45 1.79
CA GLY A 160 -24.59 -25.57 1.21
C GLY A 160 -24.60 -25.48 -0.31
N ALA A 161 -25.53 -26.17 -0.99
CA ALA A 161 -25.68 -26.10 -2.45
C ALA A 161 -26.20 -24.74 -2.91
N LEU A 162 -27.21 -24.20 -2.23
CA LEU A 162 -27.66 -22.83 -2.43
C LEU A 162 -26.54 -21.86 -2.07
N GLY A 163 -25.77 -22.10 -1.03
CA GLY A 163 -24.60 -21.31 -0.64
C GLY A 163 -23.57 -21.22 -1.75
N LEU A 164 -23.18 -22.35 -2.35
CA LEU A 164 -22.28 -22.42 -3.51
C LEU A 164 -22.88 -21.76 -4.76
N LEU A 165 -24.18 -21.94 -4.99
CA LEU A 165 -24.90 -21.35 -6.12
C LEU A 165 -25.04 -19.82 -5.95
N PHE A 166 -25.31 -19.36 -4.72
CA PHE A 166 -25.39 -17.96 -4.33
C PHE A 166 -24.01 -17.32 -4.33
N GLU A 167 -22.99 -17.99 -3.83
CA GLU A 167 -21.61 -17.53 -3.90
C GLU A 167 -21.23 -17.37 -5.37
N SER A 168 -21.52 -18.35 -6.22
CA SER A 168 -21.33 -18.28 -7.68
C SER A 168 -22.15 -17.19 -8.40
N LEU A 169 -23.27 -16.75 -7.83
CA LEU A 169 -24.17 -15.71 -8.36
C LEU A 169 -24.02 -14.34 -7.67
N SER A 170 -23.27 -14.26 -6.58
CA SER A 170 -23.01 -13.03 -5.86
C SER A 170 -21.99 -12.19 -6.62
N SER A 171 -22.07 -10.87 -6.44
CA SER A 171 -21.11 -9.90 -6.97
C SER A 171 -19.75 -10.06 -6.28
N GLY A 172 -19.02 -11.11 -6.63
CA GLY A 172 -17.83 -11.60 -5.94
C GLY A 172 -17.57 -13.10 -6.14
N GLY A 173 -18.53 -13.86 -6.66
CA GLY A 173 -18.39 -15.29 -6.93
C GLY A 173 -17.38 -15.65 -8.00
N THR A 174 -16.63 -16.74 -7.76
CA THR A 174 -15.60 -17.28 -8.67
C THR A 174 -16.12 -17.47 -10.10
N LEU A 175 -17.36 -17.91 -10.28
CA LEU A 175 -17.94 -18.12 -11.62
C LEU A 175 -18.30 -16.82 -12.35
N GLN A 176 -18.90 -15.84 -11.66
CA GLN A 176 -19.18 -14.54 -12.26
C GLN A 176 -17.90 -13.79 -12.60
N GLU A 177 -16.92 -13.83 -11.71
CA GLU A 177 -15.62 -13.23 -11.95
C GLU A 177 -14.92 -13.90 -13.14
N TRP A 178 -14.89 -15.23 -13.19
CA TRP A 178 -14.35 -15.95 -14.35
C TRP A 178 -15.06 -15.59 -15.66
N ARG A 179 -16.40 -15.52 -15.67
CA ARG A 179 -17.18 -15.11 -16.85
C ARG A 179 -16.86 -13.68 -17.27
N PHE A 180 -16.73 -12.77 -16.30
CA PHE A 180 -16.36 -11.39 -16.54
C PHE A 180 -14.95 -11.29 -17.15
N GLN A 181 -13.95 -11.95 -16.56
CA GLN A 181 -12.57 -11.96 -17.07
C GLN A 181 -12.49 -12.55 -18.48
N ARG A 182 -13.21 -13.64 -18.76
CA ARG A 182 -13.28 -14.23 -20.11
C ARG A 182 -13.94 -13.30 -21.13
N ARG A 183 -15.03 -12.62 -20.73
CA ARG A 183 -15.68 -11.60 -21.58
C ARG A 183 -14.74 -10.43 -21.84
N LYS A 184 -14.02 -9.96 -20.81
CA LYS A 184 -13.06 -8.86 -20.88
C LYS A 184 -11.94 -9.19 -21.87
N ALA A 185 -11.33 -10.37 -21.78
CA ALA A 185 -10.30 -10.83 -22.71
C ALA A 185 -10.79 -10.84 -24.17
N ARG A 186 -11.97 -11.41 -24.43
CA ARG A 186 -12.56 -11.49 -25.78
C ARG A 186 -12.88 -10.11 -26.37
N LEU A 187 -13.46 -9.21 -25.57
CA LEU A 187 -13.80 -7.87 -26.04
C LEU A 187 -12.54 -7.05 -26.29
N PHE A 188 -11.55 -7.14 -25.40
CA PHE A 188 -10.25 -6.51 -25.58
C PHE A 188 -9.54 -7.02 -26.86
N ALA A 189 -9.56 -8.32 -27.11
CA ALA A 189 -9.01 -8.90 -28.33
C ALA A 189 -9.71 -8.37 -29.59
N ALA A 190 -11.04 -8.37 -29.60
CA ALA A 190 -11.81 -7.86 -30.73
C ALA A 190 -11.57 -6.38 -31.00
N ASP A 191 -11.56 -5.54 -29.94
CA ASP A 191 -11.34 -4.10 -30.05
C ASP A 191 -9.90 -3.79 -30.50
N THR A 192 -8.91 -4.51 -29.98
CA THR A 192 -7.50 -4.37 -30.36
C THR A 192 -7.26 -4.84 -31.80
N LEU A 193 -7.91 -5.92 -32.24
CA LEU A 193 -7.81 -6.40 -33.62
C LEU A 193 -8.37 -5.38 -34.62
N GLU A 194 -9.53 -4.77 -34.30
CA GLU A 194 -10.12 -3.70 -35.11
C GLU A 194 -9.19 -2.49 -35.20
N LEU A 195 -8.65 -2.05 -34.05
CA LEU A 195 -7.68 -0.96 -33.97
C LEU A 195 -6.44 -1.23 -34.82
N LEU A 196 -5.79 -2.38 -34.66
CA LEU A 196 -4.55 -2.69 -35.37
C LEU A 196 -4.76 -2.90 -36.87
N ARG A 197 -5.94 -3.37 -37.30
CA ARG A 197 -6.28 -3.41 -38.74
C ARG A 197 -6.45 -2.02 -39.34
N ALA A 198 -6.96 -1.06 -38.56
CA ALA A 198 -7.08 0.32 -38.99
C ALA A 198 -5.74 1.05 -39.01
N LEU A 199 -4.86 0.77 -38.04
CA LEU A 199 -3.54 1.39 -37.94
C LEU A 199 -2.49 0.78 -38.88
N LYS A 200 -2.58 -0.53 -39.15
CA LYS A 200 -1.61 -1.32 -39.93
C LYS A 200 -0.16 -1.14 -39.42
N PRO A 201 0.20 -1.74 -38.27
CA PRO A 201 1.51 -1.56 -37.68
C PRO A 201 2.64 -1.99 -38.63
N GLU A 202 3.70 -1.20 -38.68
CA GLU A 202 4.90 -1.43 -39.49
C GLU A 202 6.13 -1.66 -38.61
N GLU A 203 7.26 -1.97 -39.25
CA GLU A 203 8.53 -2.10 -38.54
C GLU A 203 8.99 -0.73 -38.00
N GLY A 204 9.36 -0.68 -36.72
CA GLY A 204 9.74 0.56 -36.03
C GLY A 204 8.61 1.20 -35.24
N ASP A 205 7.36 0.75 -35.43
CA ASP A 205 6.24 1.20 -34.59
C ASP A 205 6.36 0.67 -33.15
N LEU A 206 6.00 1.52 -32.19
CA LEU A 206 6.00 1.22 -30.76
C LEU A 206 4.57 1.20 -30.20
N ILE A 207 4.14 0.06 -29.67
CA ILE A 207 2.85 -0.10 -29.00
C ILE A 207 3.08 -0.21 -27.50
N PHE A 208 2.90 0.91 -26.81
CA PHE A 208 2.97 0.98 -25.34
C PHE A 208 1.59 0.83 -24.70
N ILE A 209 1.47 -0.07 -23.73
CA ILE A 209 0.26 -0.35 -22.95
C ILE A 209 0.60 -0.18 -21.45
N PRO A 210 0.27 0.97 -20.83
CA PRO A 210 0.69 1.32 -19.46
C PRO A 210 -0.10 0.58 -18.38
N THR A 211 -1.24 -0.02 -18.76
CA THR A 211 -2.23 -0.62 -17.85
C THR A 211 -2.69 -1.96 -18.40
N LEU A 212 -2.04 -3.04 -17.97
CA LEU A 212 -2.32 -4.40 -18.43
C LEU A 212 -2.62 -5.37 -17.28
N GLY A 213 -3.49 -6.35 -17.53
CA GLY A 213 -3.73 -7.48 -16.65
C GLY A 213 -3.80 -8.80 -17.44
N VAL A 214 -4.03 -9.92 -16.72
CA VAL A 214 -4.13 -11.26 -17.32
C VAL A 214 -5.15 -11.36 -18.48
N PRO A 215 -6.37 -10.77 -18.39
CA PRO A 215 -7.33 -10.83 -19.49
C PRO A 215 -6.84 -10.15 -20.76
N GLU A 216 -6.24 -8.97 -20.62
CA GLU A 216 -5.66 -8.22 -21.72
C GLU A 216 -4.48 -8.97 -22.35
N MET A 217 -3.63 -9.59 -21.53
CA MET A 217 -2.56 -10.49 -22.00
C MET A 217 -3.12 -11.60 -22.91
N ILE A 218 -4.12 -12.33 -22.42
CA ILE A 218 -4.75 -13.42 -23.19
C ILE A 218 -5.36 -12.86 -24.49
N GLY A 219 -5.97 -11.67 -24.42
CA GLY A 219 -6.53 -11.02 -25.59
C GLY A 219 -5.48 -10.63 -26.65
N LEU A 220 -4.28 -10.19 -26.25
CA LEU A 220 -3.18 -9.88 -27.18
C LEU A 220 -2.70 -11.13 -27.92
N ILE A 221 -2.57 -12.27 -27.23
CA ILE A 221 -2.20 -13.53 -27.88
C ILE A 221 -3.21 -13.88 -28.98
N GLU A 222 -4.52 -13.77 -28.68
CA GLU A 222 -5.58 -14.05 -29.66
C GLU A 222 -5.51 -13.11 -30.88
N VAL A 223 -5.11 -11.85 -30.67
CA VAL A 223 -4.92 -10.87 -31.75
C VAL A 223 -3.76 -11.28 -32.65
N TRP A 224 -2.61 -11.65 -32.08
CA TRP A 224 -1.43 -12.04 -32.86
C TRP A 224 -1.64 -13.34 -33.64
N GLU A 225 -2.42 -14.28 -33.10
CA GLU A 225 -2.83 -15.49 -33.83
C GLU A 225 -3.71 -15.17 -35.05
N LYS A 226 -4.60 -14.19 -34.91
CA LYS A 226 -5.55 -13.80 -35.99
C LYS A 226 -4.97 -12.79 -36.98
N TYR A 227 -3.95 -12.03 -36.57
CA TYR A 227 -3.34 -10.98 -37.38
C TYR A 227 -1.83 -10.92 -37.10
N PRO A 228 -1.04 -11.88 -37.62
CA PRO A 228 0.41 -11.96 -37.38
C PRO A 228 1.19 -10.72 -37.80
N GLU A 229 0.72 -9.98 -38.81
CA GLU A 229 1.28 -8.70 -39.26
C GLU A 229 1.39 -7.66 -38.14
N ALA A 230 0.55 -7.76 -37.09
CA ALA A 230 0.64 -6.91 -35.92
C ALA A 230 1.99 -7.01 -35.18
N LEU A 231 2.70 -8.14 -35.31
CA LEU A 231 4.02 -8.37 -34.69
C LEU A 231 5.18 -7.68 -35.43
N LYS A 232 4.91 -6.92 -36.49
CA LYS A 232 5.90 -6.01 -37.10
C LYS A 232 6.30 -4.88 -36.14
N ALA A 233 5.34 -4.41 -35.35
CA ALA A 233 5.57 -3.46 -34.27
C ALA A 233 6.18 -4.13 -33.04
N THR A 234 6.79 -3.32 -32.17
CA THR A 234 7.23 -3.74 -30.85
C THR A 234 6.17 -3.40 -29.79
N TYR A 235 6.02 -4.29 -28.81
CA TYR A 235 5.03 -4.16 -27.75
C TYR A 235 5.72 -3.96 -26.41
N HIS A 236 5.29 -2.94 -25.68
CA HIS A 236 5.83 -2.57 -24.39
C HIS A 236 4.70 -2.63 -23.35
N LEU A 237 4.75 -3.62 -22.47
CA LEU A 237 3.66 -4.00 -21.59
C LEU A 237 4.01 -3.68 -20.13
N LEU A 238 3.26 -2.78 -19.50
CA LEU A 238 3.52 -2.34 -18.13
C LEU A 238 2.53 -2.95 -17.12
N PHE A 239 3.09 -3.54 -16.06
CA PHE A 239 2.38 -4.18 -14.97
C PHE A 239 2.57 -3.38 -13.68
N ARG A 240 1.46 -2.99 -13.06
CA ARG A 240 1.43 -2.04 -11.93
C ARG A 240 0.81 -2.61 -10.66
N ARG A 241 0.63 -3.92 -10.58
CA ARG A 241 -0.11 -4.58 -9.49
C ARG A 241 0.72 -5.66 -8.84
N ASN A 242 0.59 -5.75 -7.53
CA ASN A 242 1.16 -6.81 -6.74
C ASN A 242 0.65 -8.17 -7.24
N LEU A 243 1.57 -9.11 -7.35
CA LEU A 243 1.28 -10.52 -7.50
C LEU A 243 1.22 -11.22 -6.15
N TYR A 244 1.99 -10.71 -5.19
CA TYR A 244 2.12 -11.24 -3.85
C TYR A 244 1.81 -10.16 -2.81
N ASP A 245 1.21 -10.60 -1.71
CA ASP A 245 1.07 -9.80 -0.50
C ASP A 245 2.30 -10.00 0.40
N GLY A 246 2.67 -8.96 1.16
CA GLY A 246 3.81 -9.02 2.07
C GLY A 246 5.17 -8.97 1.36
N ARG A 247 6.13 -9.75 1.86
CA ARG A 247 7.55 -9.72 1.45
C ARG A 247 8.04 -11.06 0.90
N GLU A 248 9.27 -11.07 0.39
CA GLU A 248 9.90 -12.14 -0.37
C GLU A 248 9.83 -13.51 0.29
N TRP A 249 10.03 -13.59 1.61
CA TRP A 249 9.96 -14.85 2.37
C TRP A 249 8.53 -15.41 2.52
N GLU A 250 7.50 -14.61 2.28
CA GLU A 250 6.08 -15.03 2.32
C GLU A 250 5.55 -15.49 0.96
N TYR A 251 6.24 -15.12 -0.14
CA TYR A 251 5.82 -15.43 -1.50
C TYR A 251 5.67 -16.94 -1.80
N PRO A 252 6.53 -17.86 -1.31
CA PRO A 252 6.39 -19.29 -1.59
C PRO A 252 5.01 -19.86 -1.19
N ASN A 253 4.41 -19.33 -0.13
CA ASN A 253 3.10 -19.78 0.36
C ASN A 253 1.93 -19.36 -0.55
N GLN A 254 2.17 -18.42 -1.46
CA GLN A 254 1.17 -17.83 -2.34
C GLN A 254 1.27 -18.33 -3.79
N ASP A 255 2.36 -19.01 -4.15
CA ASP A 255 2.71 -19.44 -5.52
C ASP A 255 1.60 -20.23 -6.23
N ALA A 256 0.80 -21.02 -5.49
CA ALA A 256 -0.29 -21.82 -6.05
C ALA A 256 -1.36 -20.97 -6.76
N HIS A 257 -1.69 -19.79 -6.20
CA HIS A 257 -2.72 -18.89 -6.73
C HIS A 257 -2.31 -18.24 -8.07
N LEU A 258 -1.02 -18.22 -8.39
CA LEU A 258 -0.47 -17.55 -9.58
C LEU A 258 -0.34 -18.48 -10.79
N THR A 259 -0.79 -19.74 -10.69
CA THR A 259 -0.76 -20.71 -11.80
C THR A 259 -1.39 -20.18 -13.11
N PRO A 260 -2.55 -19.49 -13.11
CA PRO A 260 -3.12 -18.95 -14.34
C PRO A 260 -2.23 -17.89 -15.01
N LEU A 261 -1.56 -17.05 -14.21
CA LEU A 261 -0.63 -16.03 -14.70
C LEU A 261 0.64 -16.67 -15.27
N ARG A 262 1.19 -17.69 -14.58
CA ARG A 262 2.33 -18.48 -15.08
C ARG A 262 2.04 -19.07 -16.47
N ASN A 263 0.85 -19.65 -16.64
CA ASN A 263 0.41 -20.21 -17.93
C ASN A 263 0.27 -19.13 -19.02
N ALA A 264 -0.17 -17.92 -18.65
CA ALA A 264 -0.20 -16.79 -19.57
C ALA A 264 1.22 -16.41 -20.02
N TYR A 265 2.19 -16.30 -19.11
CA TYR A 265 3.59 -16.02 -19.47
C TYR A 265 4.22 -17.08 -20.38
N LEU A 266 3.95 -18.37 -20.12
CA LEU A 266 4.41 -19.46 -20.99
C LEU A 266 3.80 -19.35 -22.40
N SER A 267 2.53 -18.96 -22.49
CA SER A 267 1.86 -18.72 -23.77
C SER A 267 2.47 -17.54 -24.53
N PHE A 268 2.89 -16.47 -23.83
CA PHE A 268 3.62 -15.35 -24.43
C PHE A 268 4.96 -15.81 -24.99
N ARG A 269 5.76 -16.53 -24.19
CA ARG A 269 7.09 -17.00 -24.59
C ARG A 269 7.06 -17.87 -25.86
N SER A 270 6.01 -18.68 -26.01
CA SER A 270 5.88 -19.60 -27.15
C SER A 270 5.34 -18.96 -28.43
N ARG A 271 4.64 -17.81 -28.34
CA ARG A 271 3.86 -17.23 -29.46
C ARG A 271 4.27 -15.82 -29.85
N ALA A 272 4.73 -15.02 -28.90
CA ALA A 272 5.43 -13.79 -29.24
C ALA A 272 6.82 -14.19 -29.72
N SER A 273 7.28 -13.67 -30.87
CA SER A 273 8.72 -13.67 -31.11
C SER A 273 9.34 -12.91 -29.94
N ALA A 274 10.08 -13.60 -29.07
CA ALA A 274 10.59 -13.03 -27.82
C ALA A 274 11.37 -11.71 -28.00
N ALA A 275 11.82 -11.41 -29.23
CA ALA A 275 12.50 -10.18 -29.61
C ALA A 275 11.60 -8.94 -29.85
N ARG A 276 10.27 -9.04 -29.77
CA ARG A 276 9.34 -7.92 -30.08
C ARG A 276 8.39 -7.53 -28.95
N VAL A 277 8.42 -8.24 -27.82
CA VAL A 277 7.52 -7.98 -26.69
C VAL A 277 8.32 -7.84 -25.41
N PHE A 278 8.20 -6.68 -24.77
CA PHE A 278 8.96 -6.30 -23.59
C PHE A 278 8.03 -6.05 -22.40
N PHE A 279 8.50 -6.47 -21.22
CA PHE A 279 7.71 -6.46 -19.99
C PHE A 279 8.33 -5.48 -19.00
N TYR A 280 7.47 -4.67 -18.39
CA TYR A 280 7.87 -3.59 -17.50
C TYR A 280 7.04 -3.56 -16.24
N THR A 281 7.60 -2.97 -15.20
CA THR A 281 6.98 -2.67 -13.90
C THR A 281 7.38 -1.27 -13.46
N ASP A 282 6.68 -0.70 -12.47
CA ASP A 282 7.05 0.63 -11.93
C ASP A 282 8.13 0.56 -10.84
N THR A 283 8.42 -0.63 -10.30
CA THR A 283 9.33 -0.81 -9.15
C THR A 283 10.18 -2.07 -9.31
N GLU A 284 11.37 -2.06 -8.71
CA GLU A 284 12.27 -3.22 -8.64
C GLU A 284 11.60 -4.41 -7.94
N GLU A 285 10.82 -4.15 -6.89
CA GLU A 285 10.13 -5.17 -6.13
C GLU A 285 9.04 -5.86 -6.96
N LEU A 286 8.31 -5.10 -7.79
CA LEU A 286 7.38 -5.70 -8.76
C LEU A 286 8.14 -6.47 -9.84
N THR A 287 9.29 -5.99 -10.30
CA THR A 287 10.17 -6.75 -11.22
C THR A 287 10.49 -8.11 -10.61
N ILE A 288 10.97 -8.15 -9.37
CA ILE A 288 11.28 -9.39 -8.64
C ILE A 288 10.05 -10.30 -8.54
N GLN A 289 8.88 -9.76 -8.20
CA GLN A 289 7.64 -10.56 -8.13
C GLN A 289 7.29 -11.19 -9.48
N HIS A 290 7.38 -10.42 -10.57
CA HIS A 290 7.05 -10.89 -11.91
C HIS A 290 8.07 -11.87 -12.48
N GLU A 291 9.37 -11.67 -12.23
CA GLU A 291 10.43 -12.59 -12.63
C GLU A 291 10.39 -13.90 -11.85
N ARG A 292 9.91 -13.90 -10.60
CA ARG A 292 9.72 -15.14 -9.82
C ARG A 292 8.73 -16.10 -10.48
N VAL A 293 7.69 -15.58 -11.14
CA VAL A 293 6.62 -16.39 -11.75
C VAL A 293 6.73 -16.52 -13.27
N SER A 294 7.65 -15.80 -13.90
CA SER A 294 7.84 -15.83 -15.34
C SER A 294 9.24 -16.32 -15.68
N SER A 295 9.43 -16.77 -16.92
CA SER A 295 10.79 -17.02 -17.47
C SER A 295 11.19 -15.90 -18.43
N LEU A 296 10.56 -14.74 -18.29
CA LEU A 296 10.69 -13.60 -19.17
C LEU A 296 11.42 -12.48 -18.41
N PRO A 297 12.32 -11.73 -19.07
CA PRO A 297 12.97 -10.59 -18.44
C PRO A 297 11.95 -9.47 -18.21
N PHE A 298 12.02 -8.85 -17.04
CA PHE A 298 11.28 -7.62 -16.73
C PHE A 298 12.25 -6.46 -16.52
N HIS A 299 11.79 -5.25 -16.82
CA HIS A 299 12.55 -4.04 -16.57
C HIS A 299 11.74 -3.03 -15.76
N THR A 300 12.37 -2.43 -14.75
CA THR A 300 11.79 -1.34 -13.97
C THR A 300 11.79 -0.05 -14.81
N CYS A 301 10.62 0.54 -15.01
CA CYS A 301 10.45 1.79 -15.75
C CYS A 301 10.31 3.01 -14.81
N PRO A 302 10.73 4.20 -15.26
CA PRO A 302 10.47 5.42 -14.53
C PRO A 302 8.99 5.81 -14.57
N ILE A 303 8.54 6.51 -13.52
CA ILE A 303 7.25 7.16 -13.45
C ILE A 303 7.30 8.48 -14.26
N PRO A 304 6.49 8.65 -15.33
CA PRO A 304 6.71 9.71 -16.33
C PRO A 304 5.93 11.01 -16.11
N HIS A 305 4.93 11.04 -15.24
CA HIS A 305 4.04 12.19 -15.04
C HIS A 305 4.60 13.19 -14.02
N THR A 306 5.84 13.60 -14.22
CA THR A 306 6.57 14.52 -13.35
C THR A 306 6.77 15.86 -14.04
N GLU A 307 6.91 16.91 -13.25
CA GLU A 307 7.28 18.24 -13.72
C GLU A 307 8.73 18.53 -13.34
N CYS A 308 9.41 19.32 -14.17
CA CYS A 308 10.77 19.76 -13.87
C CYS A 308 10.75 20.58 -12.55
N PRO A 309 11.71 20.37 -11.64
CA PRO A 309 11.79 21.14 -10.41
C PRO A 309 11.78 22.64 -10.72
N SER A 310 10.85 23.36 -10.11
CA SER A 310 10.81 24.81 -10.16
C SER A 310 11.18 25.39 -8.80
N VAL A 311 12.09 26.36 -8.80
CA VAL A 311 12.47 27.05 -7.56
C VAL A 311 11.29 27.91 -7.12
N ARG A 312 10.62 27.48 -6.04
CA ARG A 312 9.63 28.30 -5.38
C ARG A 312 10.34 29.34 -4.52
N VAL A 313 10.02 30.62 -4.74
CA VAL A 313 10.41 31.68 -3.81
C VAL A 313 9.55 31.53 -2.55
N ALA A 314 10.19 31.20 -1.43
CA ALA A 314 9.51 31.12 -0.15
C ALA A 314 8.81 32.45 0.14
N THR A 315 7.52 32.41 0.46
CA THR A 315 6.76 33.60 0.87
C THR A 315 6.67 33.59 2.40
N PRO A 316 7.40 34.44 3.13
CA PRO A 316 7.62 34.28 4.58
C PRO A 316 6.39 34.46 5.48
N ALA A 317 5.22 34.76 4.92
CA ALA A 317 4.04 35.20 5.67
C ALA A 317 2.82 34.28 5.56
N LYS A 318 2.95 33.11 4.91
CA LYS A 318 1.83 32.17 4.74
C LYS A 318 1.95 30.95 5.65
N PRO A 319 0.83 30.40 6.16
CA PRO A 319 0.84 29.13 6.87
C PRO A 319 1.38 28.02 5.95
N LEU A 320 2.16 27.11 6.52
CA LEU A 320 2.70 25.95 5.80
C LEU A 320 1.56 25.03 5.36
N GLN A 321 1.57 24.65 4.09
CA GLN A 321 0.53 23.83 3.47
C GLN A 321 0.88 22.35 3.60
N LEU A 322 0.16 21.64 4.46
CA LEU A 322 0.24 20.19 4.64
C LEU A 322 -0.76 19.51 3.74
N VAL A 323 -0.27 18.71 2.81
CA VAL A 323 -1.06 18.22 1.68
C VAL A 323 -1.21 16.71 1.73
N TYR A 324 -2.42 16.25 1.40
CA TYR A 324 -2.72 14.88 1.06
C TYR A 324 -3.40 14.85 -0.31
N LEU A 325 -2.76 14.16 -1.26
CA LEU A 325 -3.25 14.01 -2.63
C LEU A 325 -3.47 12.52 -2.92
N GLY A 326 -4.70 12.19 -3.29
CA GLY A 326 -5.19 10.84 -3.39
C GLY A 326 -6.66 10.74 -3.00
N ASP A 327 -7.35 9.78 -3.57
CA ASP A 327 -8.71 9.46 -3.16
C ASP A 327 -8.75 8.85 -1.74
N ALA A 328 -9.83 9.13 -1.03
CA ALA A 328 -10.03 8.69 0.35
C ALA A 328 -10.19 7.17 0.40
N ARG A 329 -9.13 6.49 0.85
CA ARG A 329 -9.03 5.03 0.99
C ARG A 329 -8.33 4.64 2.29
N ALA A 330 -8.69 3.49 2.82
CA ALA A 330 -8.01 2.88 3.97
C ALA A 330 -6.55 2.53 3.64
N GLU A 331 -6.30 1.92 2.48
CA GLU A 331 -4.93 1.55 2.02
C GLU A 331 -3.98 2.75 1.91
N LYS A 332 -4.51 3.97 1.70
CA LYS A 332 -3.74 5.22 1.63
C LYS A 332 -3.70 5.98 2.96
N GLY A 333 -4.21 5.38 4.04
CA GLY A 333 -4.22 5.94 5.38
C GLY A 333 -5.09 7.18 5.57
N TYR A 334 -6.10 7.40 4.71
CA TYR A 334 -6.97 8.57 4.83
C TYR A 334 -7.62 8.69 6.23
N HIS A 335 -7.86 7.54 6.87
CA HIS A 335 -8.48 7.47 8.20
C HIS A 335 -7.60 7.97 9.35
N PHE A 336 -6.30 8.21 9.12
CA PHE A 336 -5.39 8.76 10.14
C PHE A 336 -5.42 10.28 10.24
N PHE A 337 -5.91 10.99 9.22
CA PHE A 337 -5.94 12.46 9.20
C PHE A 337 -6.76 13.11 10.31
N PRO A 338 -7.94 12.61 10.74
CA PRO A 338 -8.68 13.21 11.84
C PRO A 338 -7.84 13.32 13.13
N ALA A 339 -7.13 12.24 13.49
CA ALA A 339 -6.28 12.23 14.68
C ALA A 339 -5.07 13.15 14.52
N LEU A 340 -4.42 13.12 13.35
CA LEU A 340 -3.29 14.00 13.05
C LEU A 340 -3.65 15.49 13.11
N VAL A 341 -4.80 15.87 12.57
CA VAL A 341 -5.32 17.24 12.63
C VAL A 341 -5.55 17.67 14.08
N GLU A 342 -6.12 16.79 14.90
CA GLU A 342 -6.36 17.07 16.31
C GLU A 342 -5.04 17.24 17.09
N ASP A 343 -4.09 16.34 16.89
CA ASP A 343 -2.78 16.38 17.52
C ASP A 343 -2.02 17.68 17.23
N LEU A 344 -2.16 18.23 16.02
CA LEU A 344 -1.47 19.46 15.60
C LEU A 344 -2.28 20.73 15.87
N ARG A 345 -3.55 20.60 16.31
CA ARG A 345 -4.50 21.71 16.42
C ARG A 345 -3.97 22.83 17.30
N ARG A 346 -3.60 22.51 18.55
CA ARG A 346 -3.18 23.50 19.56
C ARG A 346 -1.88 24.20 19.19
N ASP A 347 -0.91 23.44 18.69
CA ASP A 347 0.47 23.92 18.57
C ASP A 347 0.76 24.63 17.25
N PHE A 348 0.04 24.27 16.17
CA PHE A 348 0.31 24.75 14.83
C PHE A 348 -0.93 25.38 14.17
N ILE A 349 -2.05 24.66 14.12
CA ILE A 349 -3.23 25.10 13.35
C ILE A 349 -3.89 26.33 13.99
N ALA A 350 -4.19 26.28 15.29
CA ALA A 350 -4.80 27.39 16.04
C ALA A 350 -3.91 28.63 16.10
N LYS A 351 -2.60 28.46 15.89
CA LYS A 351 -1.62 29.55 15.81
C LYS A 351 -1.42 30.08 14.39
N GLY A 352 -2.16 29.56 13.40
CA GLY A 352 -2.04 29.96 11.99
C GLY A 352 -0.70 29.62 11.36
N ARG A 353 0.03 28.61 11.89
CA ARG A 353 1.34 28.20 11.35
C ARG A 353 1.21 27.18 10.22
N VAL A 354 0.10 26.45 10.19
CA VAL A 354 -0.14 25.30 9.31
C VAL A 354 -1.59 25.29 8.85
N GLU A 355 -1.81 24.90 7.59
CA GLU A 355 -3.11 24.58 7.02
C GLU A 355 -3.07 23.22 6.31
N PHE A 356 -4.17 22.47 6.39
CA PHE A 356 -4.33 21.20 5.71
C PHE A 356 -5.10 21.36 4.40
N GLN A 357 -4.58 20.77 3.32
CA GLN A 357 -5.30 20.58 2.07
C GLN A 357 -5.40 19.07 1.77
N ILE A 358 -6.60 18.51 1.91
CA ILE A 358 -6.83 17.06 1.86
C ILE A 358 -7.79 16.74 0.71
N GLN A 359 -7.32 15.98 -0.28
CA GLN A 359 -8.19 15.35 -1.26
C GLN A 359 -9.00 14.23 -0.60
N SER A 360 -10.32 14.29 -0.76
CA SER A 360 -11.26 13.53 0.08
C SER A 360 -12.29 12.75 -0.74
N ASN A 361 -12.24 12.81 -2.08
CA ASN A 361 -13.18 12.09 -2.94
C ASN A 361 -13.08 10.56 -2.75
N TYR A 362 -14.21 9.86 -2.82
CA TYR A 362 -14.22 8.41 -2.62
C TYR A 362 -13.79 7.64 -3.89
N ASN A 363 -13.16 6.50 -3.67
CA ASN A 363 -12.79 5.53 -4.71
C ASN A 363 -13.99 4.65 -5.16
N ILE A 364 -15.01 4.52 -4.31
CA ILE A 364 -16.25 3.79 -4.59
C ILE A 364 -17.47 4.65 -4.23
N PRO A 365 -18.64 4.47 -4.86
CA PRO A 365 -19.78 5.38 -4.68
C PRO A 365 -20.23 5.60 -3.23
N LYS A 366 -20.04 4.61 -2.35
CA LYS A 366 -20.39 4.70 -0.93
C LYS A 366 -19.22 5.03 -0.01
N GLY A 367 -18.00 5.11 -0.55
CA GLY A 367 -16.76 5.12 0.25
C GLY A 367 -16.54 3.81 1.01
N GLU A 368 -15.30 3.58 1.42
CA GLU A 368 -14.97 2.56 2.41
C GLU A 368 -15.42 3.04 3.81
N SER A 369 -15.84 2.12 4.69
CA SER A 369 -16.42 2.47 5.99
C SER A 369 -15.53 3.42 6.80
N GLU A 370 -14.23 3.15 6.85
CA GLU A 370 -13.24 3.97 7.57
C GLU A 370 -13.07 5.36 6.93
N ALA A 371 -13.04 5.42 5.60
CA ALA A 371 -12.92 6.68 4.88
C ALA A 371 -14.16 7.58 5.10
N VAL A 372 -15.35 6.98 5.16
CA VAL A 372 -16.60 7.70 5.46
C VAL A 372 -16.57 8.30 6.87
N VAL A 373 -16.20 7.51 7.88
CA VAL A 373 -16.10 7.99 9.26
C VAL A 373 -15.07 9.12 9.37
N ALA A 374 -13.89 8.92 8.80
CA ALA A 374 -12.83 9.92 8.83
C ALA A 374 -13.23 11.24 8.14
N ARG A 375 -13.93 11.15 7.01
CA ARG A 375 -14.45 12.34 6.32
C ARG A 375 -15.47 13.08 7.16
N CYS A 376 -16.40 12.38 7.82
CA CYS A 376 -17.36 13.02 8.72
C CYS A 376 -16.64 13.77 9.87
N LEU A 377 -15.60 13.18 10.45
CA LEU A 377 -14.79 13.82 11.49
C LEU A 377 -14.07 15.07 10.98
N LEU A 378 -13.43 14.97 9.80
CA LEU A 378 -12.73 16.10 9.17
C LEU A 378 -13.70 17.22 8.75
N GLN A 379 -14.92 16.89 8.33
CA GLN A 379 -15.95 17.89 8.02
C GLN A 379 -16.33 18.72 9.26
N GLY A 380 -16.29 18.13 10.45
CA GLY A 380 -16.44 18.87 11.71
C GLY A 380 -15.31 19.86 12.03
N ALA A 381 -14.16 19.75 11.33
CA ALA A 381 -13.00 20.62 11.49
C ALA A 381 -12.84 21.67 10.37
N LEU A 382 -13.81 21.78 9.45
CA LEU A 382 -13.76 22.74 8.33
C LEU A 382 -13.67 24.19 8.80
N GLY A 383 -12.91 25.00 8.06
CA GLY A 383 -12.73 26.44 8.33
C GLY A 383 -11.75 26.75 9.46
N GLY A 384 -11.34 25.75 10.26
CA GLY A 384 -10.32 25.88 11.30
C GLY A 384 -8.91 25.50 10.82
N GLY A 385 -8.50 25.91 9.61
CA GLY A 385 -7.22 25.53 9.01
C GLY A 385 -7.22 24.16 8.29
N VAL A 386 -8.40 23.63 7.95
CA VAL A 386 -8.56 22.40 7.16
C VAL A 386 -9.46 22.66 5.95
N LYS A 387 -8.96 22.28 4.77
CA LYS A 387 -9.65 22.35 3.48
C LYS A 387 -9.78 20.95 2.89
N LEU A 388 -11.00 20.55 2.55
CA LEU A 388 -11.31 19.26 1.95
C LEU A 388 -11.77 19.42 0.49
N PHE A 389 -11.16 18.64 -0.41
CA PHE A 389 -11.64 18.53 -1.79
C PHE A 389 -12.54 17.31 -1.92
N LEU A 390 -13.86 17.55 -1.98
CA LEU A 390 -14.82 16.46 -1.89
C LEU A 390 -15.00 15.68 -3.20
N GLU A 391 -14.70 16.33 -4.32
CA GLU A 391 -14.77 15.78 -5.67
C GLU A 391 -13.37 15.51 -6.22
N PRO A 392 -13.22 14.61 -7.22
CA PRO A 392 -11.95 14.42 -7.91
C PRO A 392 -11.41 15.75 -8.44
N LEU A 393 -10.14 16.04 -8.16
CA LEU A 393 -9.49 17.26 -8.60
C LEU A 393 -9.24 17.23 -10.12
N PRO A 394 -9.64 18.28 -10.87
CA PRO A 394 -9.16 18.49 -12.23
C PRO A 394 -7.63 18.70 -12.24
N SER A 395 -6.99 18.37 -13.36
CA SER A 395 -5.53 18.39 -13.52
C SER A 395 -4.85 19.68 -13.11
N GLU A 396 -5.35 20.83 -13.57
CA GLU A 396 -4.77 22.14 -13.20
C GLU A 396 -4.93 22.46 -11.71
N GLN A 397 -6.06 22.08 -11.12
CA GLN A 397 -6.28 22.28 -9.69
C GLN A 397 -5.39 21.35 -8.86
N TYR A 398 -5.22 20.09 -9.29
CA TYR A 398 -4.30 19.13 -8.68
C TYR A 398 -2.86 19.68 -8.68
N ARG A 399 -2.38 20.13 -9.84
CA ARG A 399 -1.04 20.74 -9.98
C ARG A 399 -0.88 21.99 -9.12
N ALA A 400 -1.90 22.84 -9.05
CA ALA A 400 -1.87 24.02 -8.20
C ALA A 400 -1.70 23.65 -6.72
N VAL A 401 -2.47 22.67 -6.23
CA VAL A 401 -2.36 22.19 -4.85
C VAL A 401 -0.98 21.57 -4.58
N LEU A 402 -0.46 20.76 -5.52
CA LEU A 402 0.87 20.18 -5.39
C LEU A 402 1.97 21.26 -5.33
N ARG A 403 1.93 22.27 -6.21
CA ARG A 403 2.90 23.39 -6.22
C ARG A 403 2.82 24.26 -4.96
N GLU A 404 1.63 24.36 -4.36
CA GLU A 404 1.42 25.05 -3.09
C GLU A 404 1.88 24.25 -1.87
N ALA A 405 2.10 22.93 -2.00
CA ALA A 405 2.48 22.08 -0.88
C ALA A 405 3.86 22.42 -0.29
N ASP A 406 3.89 22.53 1.03
CA ASP A 406 5.13 22.67 1.81
C ASP A 406 5.54 21.32 2.43
N LEU A 407 4.58 20.42 2.68
CA LEU A 407 4.81 19.05 3.12
C LEU A 407 3.74 18.11 2.55
N LEU A 408 4.15 16.99 1.97
CA LEU A 408 3.25 15.93 1.52
C LEU A 408 3.22 14.78 2.53
N ILE A 409 2.03 14.38 2.97
CA ILE A 409 1.84 13.32 3.97
C ILE A 409 1.23 12.09 3.30
N LEU A 410 1.94 10.97 3.35
CA LEU A 410 1.60 9.72 2.68
C LEU A 410 1.52 8.61 3.72
N PRO A 411 0.46 8.56 4.56
CA PRO A 411 0.37 7.62 5.67
C PRO A 411 -0.08 6.23 5.18
N TYR A 412 0.52 5.76 4.09
CA TYR A 412 0.06 4.61 3.33
C TYR A 412 0.28 3.31 4.12
N ASP A 413 -0.47 2.28 3.74
CA ASP A 413 -0.23 0.94 4.27
C ASP A 413 1.13 0.43 3.79
N ARG A 414 2.02 0.14 4.74
CA ARG A 414 3.40 -0.26 4.49
C ARG A 414 3.50 -1.50 3.61
N ASP A 415 2.71 -2.52 3.90
CA ASP A 415 2.86 -3.84 3.29
C ASP A 415 2.25 -3.84 1.89
N ASN A 416 1.13 -3.16 1.69
CA ASN A 416 0.57 -2.93 0.35
C ASN A 416 1.56 -2.15 -0.54
N TYR A 417 2.20 -1.12 0.02
CA TYR A 417 3.20 -0.32 -0.68
C TYR A 417 4.64 -0.79 -0.44
N TYR A 418 4.83 -2.07 -0.10
CA TYR A 418 6.17 -2.67 -0.12
C TYR A 418 6.69 -2.76 -1.56
N ALA A 419 5.84 -3.25 -2.47
CA ALA A 419 6.15 -3.36 -3.89
C ALA A 419 5.47 -2.30 -4.77
N ARG A 420 4.36 -1.68 -4.34
CA ARG A 420 3.63 -0.71 -5.16
C ARG A 420 4.33 0.65 -5.20
N SER A 421 4.32 1.26 -6.38
CA SER A 421 4.73 2.65 -6.56
C SER A 421 3.66 3.64 -6.12
N SER A 422 4.06 4.90 -5.92
CA SER A 422 3.17 6.04 -5.70
C SER A 422 3.60 7.19 -6.62
N GLY A 423 2.77 7.52 -7.61
CA GLY A 423 3.01 8.65 -8.52
C GLY A 423 3.15 9.97 -7.76
N VAL A 424 2.22 10.22 -6.83
CA VAL A 424 2.18 11.42 -5.98
C VAL A 424 3.46 11.60 -5.15
N LEU A 425 4.08 10.50 -4.69
CA LEU A 425 5.37 10.59 -3.99
C LEU A 425 6.45 11.12 -4.94
N ILE A 426 6.56 10.54 -6.13
CA ILE A 426 7.58 10.95 -7.10
C ILE A 426 7.33 12.37 -7.60
N GLU A 427 6.07 12.77 -7.80
CA GLU A 427 5.70 14.16 -8.10
C GLU A 427 6.19 15.12 -7.00
N ALA A 428 6.04 14.77 -5.72
CA ALA A 428 6.57 15.58 -4.63
C ALA A 428 8.11 15.62 -4.57
N LEU A 429 8.77 14.46 -4.71
CA LEU A 429 10.23 14.39 -4.69
C LEU A 429 10.86 15.18 -5.85
N THR A 430 10.28 15.09 -7.05
CA THR A 430 10.74 15.86 -8.23
C THR A 430 10.41 17.36 -8.14
N ALA A 431 9.41 17.73 -7.34
CA ALA A 431 9.09 19.13 -7.03
C ALA A 431 9.87 19.69 -5.82
N GLY A 432 10.74 18.89 -5.19
CA GLY A 432 11.48 19.29 -3.98
C GLY A 432 10.59 19.57 -2.77
N ILE A 433 9.48 18.83 -2.67
CA ILE A 433 8.54 18.92 -1.55
C ILE A 433 8.92 17.83 -0.53
N PRO A 434 9.16 18.19 0.74
CA PRO A 434 9.39 17.22 1.79
C PRO A 434 8.22 16.27 1.99
N VAL A 435 8.52 15.03 2.38
CA VAL A 435 7.52 13.96 2.50
C VAL A 435 7.55 13.27 3.85
N VAL A 436 6.40 12.81 4.32
CA VAL A 436 6.28 11.87 5.46
C VAL A 436 5.65 10.58 4.95
N ALA A 437 6.36 9.47 5.10
CA ALA A 437 5.96 8.17 4.56
C ALA A 437 6.29 7.03 5.52
N PRO A 438 5.65 5.85 5.42
CA PRO A 438 5.99 4.70 6.26
C PRO A 438 7.39 4.17 5.92
N ALA A 439 8.21 3.94 6.94
CA ALA A 439 9.48 3.22 6.82
C ALA A 439 9.27 1.80 6.29
N ALA A 440 10.33 1.19 5.74
CA ALA A 440 10.30 -0.14 5.12
C ALA A 440 9.19 -0.35 4.06
N SER A 441 8.73 0.71 3.42
CA SER A 441 7.92 0.63 2.21
C SER A 441 8.76 1.05 1.00
N TRP A 442 8.25 0.83 -0.20
CA TRP A 442 8.82 1.45 -1.41
C TRP A 442 8.94 2.97 -1.24
N LEU A 443 7.97 3.61 -0.57
CA LEU A 443 7.95 5.07 -0.37
C LEU A 443 9.16 5.55 0.43
N GLY A 444 9.41 4.92 1.59
CA GLY A 444 10.53 5.28 2.46
C GLY A 444 11.89 5.06 1.79
N ARG A 445 12.00 4.01 0.95
CA ARG A 445 13.25 3.72 0.23
C ARG A 445 13.62 4.77 -0.81
N GLN A 446 12.64 5.48 -1.41
CA GLN A 446 12.91 6.49 -2.45
C GLN A 446 13.83 7.63 -1.98
N PHE A 447 13.89 7.89 -0.67
CA PHE A 447 14.76 8.94 -0.11
C PHE A 447 15.75 8.40 0.93
N ALA A 448 15.80 7.08 1.16
CA ALA A 448 16.66 6.47 2.17
C ALA A 448 18.15 6.75 1.93
N ASP A 449 18.63 6.66 0.69
CA ASP A 449 20.04 6.94 0.35
C ASP A 449 20.44 8.37 0.72
N GLY A 450 19.57 9.35 0.44
CA GLY A 450 19.80 10.75 0.82
C GLY A 450 19.79 10.96 2.34
N VAL A 451 18.94 10.24 3.07
CA VAL A 451 18.92 10.25 4.54
C VAL A 451 20.22 9.69 5.10
N TYR A 452 20.71 8.56 4.60
CA TYR A 452 21.94 7.94 5.08
C TYR A 452 23.17 8.77 4.71
N ALA A 453 23.20 9.38 3.53
CA ALA A 453 24.23 10.33 3.14
C ALA A 453 24.28 11.53 4.10
N TYR A 454 23.13 12.13 4.42
CA TYR A 454 23.04 13.22 5.39
C TYR A 454 23.51 12.80 6.79
N ARG A 455 23.04 11.65 7.31
CA ARG A 455 23.44 11.16 8.63
C ARG A 455 24.94 10.88 8.71
N ASN A 456 25.53 10.30 7.66
CA ASN A 456 26.99 10.13 7.58
C ASN A 456 27.73 11.47 7.56
N GLN A 457 27.26 12.45 6.78
CA GLN A 457 27.85 13.79 6.76
C GLN A 457 27.74 14.48 8.13
N LEU A 458 26.63 14.27 8.84
CA LEU A 458 26.46 14.80 10.20
C LEU A 458 27.49 14.21 11.17
N LEU A 459 27.68 12.89 11.14
CA LEU A 459 28.69 12.21 11.96
C LEU A 459 30.13 12.65 11.62
N GLN A 460 30.41 12.97 10.34
CA GLN A 460 31.70 13.51 9.93
C GLN A 460 31.91 14.96 10.36
N LYS A 461 30.88 15.80 10.23
CA LYS A 461 30.96 17.22 10.61
C LYS A 461 31.12 17.42 12.12
N LEU A 462 30.58 16.49 12.91
CA LEU A 462 30.59 16.52 14.37
C LEU A 462 31.58 15.49 14.95
N GLU A 463 32.66 15.18 14.23
CA GLU A 463 33.62 14.13 14.63
C GLU A 463 34.18 14.34 16.05
N GLU A 464 34.39 15.60 16.46
CA GLU A 464 34.84 15.95 17.82
C GLU A 464 33.79 15.67 18.90
N ASP A 465 32.51 15.67 18.54
CA ASP A 465 31.36 15.42 19.42
C ASP A 465 30.83 13.97 19.32
N VAL A 466 31.51 13.11 18.55
CA VAL A 466 31.14 11.70 18.41
C VAL A 466 31.94 10.84 19.40
N VAL A 467 31.23 10.14 20.28
CA VAL A 467 31.82 9.19 21.22
C VAL A 467 31.52 7.76 20.78
N PRO A 468 32.45 7.06 20.09
CA PRO A 468 32.25 5.67 19.71
C PRO A 468 32.32 4.74 20.93
N ILE A 469 31.49 3.70 20.93
CA ILE A 469 31.50 2.70 22.00
C ILE A 469 32.65 1.71 21.77
N ARG A 470 33.38 1.40 22.85
CA ARG A 470 34.54 0.50 22.81
C ARG A 470 34.13 -0.93 22.42
N ARG A 471 35.02 -1.64 21.71
CA ARG A 471 34.81 -3.03 21.20
C ARG A 471 34.41 -4.08 22.25
N HIS A 472 34.57 -3.79 23.54
CA HIS A 472 34.30 -4.72 24.65
C HIS A 472 32.86 -4.65 25.17
N GLN A 473 31.91 -4.21 24.36
CA GLN A 473 30.48 -4.25 24.72
C GLN A 473 29.97 -5.70 24.63
N LEU A 474 29.35 -6.19 25.71
CA LEU A 474 28.72 -7.52 25.73
C LEU A 474 27.38 -7.46 25.01
N TRP A 475 27.24 -8.29 23.98
CA TRP A 475 26.01 -8.53 23.23
C TRP A 475 25.37 -9.84 23.68
N GLN A 476 24.04 -9.87 23.66
CA GLN A 476 23.25 -11.01 24.12
C GLN A 476 22.07 -11.27 23.19
N GLN A 477 21.69 -12.54 23.09
CA GLN A 477 20.40 -13.02 22.57
C GLN A 477 19.66 -13.66 23.75
N PRO A 478 18.77 -12.92 24.44
CA PRO A 478 18.19 -13.39 25.70
C PRO A 478 17.45 -14.73 25.58
N ALA A 479 16.73 -14.95 24.48
CA ALA A 479 15.93 -16.16 24.31
C ALA A 479 16.77 -17.42 24.09
N THR A 480 17.95 -17.30 23.46
CA THR A 480 18.88 -18.43 23.25
C THR A 480 19.94 -18.53 24.35
N GLY A 481 20.09 -17.49 25.19
CA GLY A 481 21.15 -17.37 26.19
C GLY A 481 22.54 -17.09 25.60
N LYS A 482 22.66 -16.92 24.27
CA LYS A 482 23.93 -16.65 23.60
C LYS A 482 24.45 -15.28 23.99
N SER A 483 25.73 -15.18 24.35
CA SER A 483 26.40 -13.93 24.68
C SER A 483 27.75 -13.84 23.96
N TRP A 484 28.13 -12.68 23.44
CA TRP A 484 29.39 -12.50 22.72
C TRP A 484 29.90 -11.05 22.80
N TYR A 485 31.19 -10.87 22.50
CA TYR A 485 31.78 -9.55 22.27
C TYR A 485 31.99 -9.35 20.77
N LEU A 486 31.94 -8.11 20.29
CA LEU A 486 32.14 -7.82 18.88
C LEU A 486 33.59 -8.16 18.48
N GLY A 487 33.75 -8.99 17.45
CA GLY A 487 35.06 -9.40 16.95
C GLY A 487 35.82 -8.29 16.23
N ALA A 488 37.07 -8.58 15.82
CA ALA A 488 37.85 -7.66 14.98
C ALA A 488 37.21 -7.41 13.61
N SER A 489 36.40 -8.35 13.11
CA SER A 489 35.66 -8.24 11.85
C SER A 489 34.53 -7.20 11.88
N ARG A 490 34.14 -6.70 13.07
CA ARG A 490 33.01 -5.78 13.24
C ARG A 490 31.71 -6.28 12.62
N GLU A 491 31.51 -7.58 12.64
CA GLU A 491 30.28 -8.21 12.20
C GLU A 491 29.31 -8.36 13.36
N ILE A 492 28.02 -8.17 13.08
CA ILE A 492 26.94 -8.46 14.01
C ILE A 492 25.85 -9.27 13.30
N SER A 493 25.43 -10.37 13.92
CA SER A 493 24.35 -11.20 13.40
C SER A 493 23.15 -11.12 14.34
N PHE A 494 21.96 -10.88 13.76
CA PHE A 494 20.71 -10.78 14.50
C PHE A 494 19.54 -11.23 13.62
N GLY A 495 18.52 -11.81 14.24
CA GLY A 495 17.28 -12.20 13.57
C GLY A 495 16.05 -11.47 14.11
N GLY A 496 14.88 -12.06 13.91
CA GLY A 496 13.64 -11.62 14.53
C GLY A 496 13.40 -12.34 15.86
N GLY A 497 12.41 -11.88 16.64
CA GLY A 497 11.97 -12.54 17.87
C GLY A 497 13.12 -12.93 18.80
N ASP A 498 13.33 -14.23 18.95
CA ASP A 498 14.29 -14.85 19.86
C ASP A 498 15.76 -14.67 19.46
N ARG A 499 16.03 -14.25 18.22
CA ARG A 499 17.38 -14.02 17.68
C ARG A 499 17.80 -12.55 17.66
N ALA A 500 17.03 -11.67 18.30
CA ALA A 500 17.38 -10.25 18.44
C ALA A 500 18.70 -10.06 19.22
N ALA A 501 19.58 -9.18 18.74
CA ALA A 501 20.82 -8.84 19.40
C ALA A 501 20.64 -7.63 20.31
N GLN A 502 21.02 -7.78 21.58
CA GLN A 502 20.82 -6.77 22.61
C GLN A 502 22.11 -6.41 23.32
N ALA A 503 22.29 -5.14 23.66
CA ALA A 503 23.40 -4.65 24.46
C ALA A 503 22.97 -3.51 25.39
N TRP A 504 23.38 -3.60 26.65
CA TRP A 504 23.26 -2.49 27.60
C TRP A 504 24.46 -1.57 27.49
N ILE A 505 24.21 -0.30 27.17
CA ILE A 505 25.25 0.69 26.89
C ILE A 505 25.09 1.84 27.89
N SER A 506 26.19 2.22 28.54
CA SER A 506 26.21 3.41 29.40
C SER A 506 26.18 4.67 28.54
N VAL A 507 25.28 5.59 28.88
CA VAL A 507 25.10 6.86 28.17
C VAL A 507 26.06 7.90 28.77
N PRO A 508 26.96 8.50 27.96
CA PRO A 508 27.82 9.59 28.41
C PRO A 508 26.99 10.81 28.85
N ALA A 509 27.58 11.68 29.68
CA ALA A 509 27.00 13.00 29.92
C ALA A 509 26.88 13.76 28.59
N GLU A 510 25.81 14.56 28.45
CA GLU A 510 25.55 15.40 27.26
C GLU A 510 25.24 14.64 25.97
N ALA A 511 25.07 13.31 26.04
CA ALA A 511 24.62 12.52 24.91
C ALA A 511 23.15 12.83 24.56
N THR A 512 22.92 13.23 23.32
CA THR A 512 21.59 13.59 22.81
C THR A 512 21.07 12.59 21.79
N TYR A 513 21.97 11.87 21.12
CA TYR A 513 21.59 10.84 20.16
C TYR A 513 22.49 9.61 20.26
N LEU A 514 21.89 8.43 20.07
CA LEU A 514 22.58 7.18 19.78
C LEU A 514 22.58 6.98 18.27
N TRP A 515 23.74 6.73 17.68
CA TRP A 515 23.83 6.36 16.26
C TRP A 515 24.28 4.91 16.10
N VAL A 516 23.77 4.26 15.06
CA VAL A 516 24.14 2.89 14.67
C VAL A 516 24.44 2.90 13.18
N ARG A 517 25.57 2.37 12.77
CA ARG A 517 25.97 2.25 11.37
C ARG A 517 26.37 0.81 11.06
N MET A 518 25.90 0.29 9.93
CA MET A 518 26.35 -1.00 9.40
C MET A 518 26.01 -1.11 7.91
N THR A 519 26.67 -2.03 7.22
CA THR A 519 26.33 -2.44 5.86
C THR A 519 25.62 -3.80 5.93
N LEU A 520 24.42 -3.90 5.35
CA LEU A 520 23.64 -5.13 5.40
C LEU A 520 24.02 -6.07 4.26
N GLU A 521 24.34 -7.32 4.61
CA GLU A 521 24.47 -8.40 3.63
C GLU A 521 23.08 -8.89 3.19
N GLY A 522 22.93 -9.30 1.92
CA GLY A 522 21.66 -9.81 1.40
C GLY A 522 20.59 -8.74 1.18
N SER A 523 20.95 -7.47 1.03
CA SER A 523 20.02 -6.34 0.86
C SER A 523 19.03 -6.47 -0.31
N GLU A 524 19.23 -7.43 -1.22
CA GLU A 524 18.32 -7.74 -2.34
C GLU A 524 16.96 -8.31 -1.90
N GLU A 525 16.82 -8.84 -0.68
CA GLU A 525 15.61 -9.57 -0.21
C GLU A 525 14.65 -8.72 0.65
N GLY A 526 14.63 -7.39 0.47
CA GLY A 526 13.62 -6.57 1.15
C GLY A 526 13.79 -6.47 2.67
N HIS A 527 14.96 -6.82 3.18
CA HIS A 527 15.26 -6.83 4.59
C HIS A 527 15.17 -5.43 5.20
N ALA A 528 14.72 -5.38 6.45
CA ALA A 528 14.68 -4.16 7.23
C ALA A 528 15.08 -4.44 8.67
N VAL A 529 15.83 -3.51 9.25
CA VAL A 529 16.34 -3.59 10.62
C VAL A 529 15.50 -2.67 11.48
N LEU A 530 14.93 -3.20 12.56
CA LEU A 530 14.43 -2.38 13.65
C LEU A 530 15.56 -2.15 14.64
N VAL A 531 15.94 -0.88 14.79
CA VAL A 531 16.80 -0.40 15.86
C VAL A 531 15.87 0.18 16.93
N SER A 532 15.83 -0.42 18.11
CA SER A 532 15.04 0.12 19.23
C SER A 532 15.91 0.35 20.46
N THR A 533 15.57 1.39 21.21
CA THR A 533 16.25 1.79 22.43
C THR A 533 15.28 1.84 23.59
N THR A 534 15.72 1.42 24.77
CA THR A 534 15.00 1.63 26.03
C THR A 534 15.95 2.25 27.05
N GLY A 535 15.68 3.51 27.42
CA GLY A 535 16.47 4.29 28.36
C GLY A 535 16.09 4.00 29.83
N LEU A 536 17.10 3.95 30.69
CA LEU A 536 16.97 3.90 32.14
C LEU A 536 17.56 5.15 32.80
N ASP A 537 16.82 5.72 33.75
CA ASP A 537 17.29 6.82 34.58
C ASP A 537 18.28 6.35 35.66
N ARG A 538 18.82 7.29 36.45
CA ARG A 538 19.73 6.98 37.58
C ARG A 538 19.12 6.04 38.63
N ALA A 539 17.79 6.03 38.76
CA ALA A 539 17.06 5.16 39.69
C ALA A 539 16.73 3.78 39.08
N GLY A 540 17.17 3.51 37.84
CA GLY A 540 16.88 2.27 37.13
C GLY A 540 15.45 2.18 36.60
N ARG A 541 14.71 3.29 36.56
CA ARG A 541 13.35 3.36 36.01
C ARG A 541 13.43 3.64 34.51
N LYS A 542 12.51 3.04 33.76
CA LYS A 542 12.36 3.34 32.32
C LYS A 542 11.91 4.80 32.14
N CYS A 543 12.57 5.52 31.25
CA CYS A 543 12.29 6.93 30.98
C CYS A 543 11.90 7.19 29.52
N GLU A 544 12.64 6.62 28.56
CA GLU A 544 12.40 6.86 27.13
C GLU A 544 12.51 5.59 26.30
N GLU A 545 11.73 5.53 25.22
CA GLU A 545 11.81 4.49 24.20
C GLU A 545 11.91 5.14 22.81
N GLY A 546 12.94 4.76 22.07
CA GLY A 546 13.18 5.19 20.70
C GLY A 546 13.12 4.01 19.75
N SER A 547 12.71 4.25 18.51
CA SER A 547 12.83 3.24 17.46
C SER A 547 12.98 3.84 16.08
N ASP A 548 13.77 3.18 15.23
CA ASP A 548 13.93 3.48 13.81
C ASP A 548 13.88 2.17 13.00
N ILE A 549 13.19 2.16 11.86
CA ILE A 549 13.13 1.02 10.94
C ILE A 549 13.88 1.42 9.68
N LEU A 550 14.97 0.71 9.40
CA LEU A 550 15.91 1.04 8.35
C LEU A 550 15.87 -0.03 7.28
N SER A 551 15.68 0.38 6.03
CA SER A 551 15.85 -0.48 4.86
C SER A 551 17.03 0.01 4.03
N PRO A 552 17.79 -0.88 3.39
CA PRO A 552 18.74 -0.51 2.34
C PRO A 552 18.10 0.46 1.33
N GLY A 553 18.89 1.44 0.88
CA GLY A 553 18.50 2.26 -0.26
C GLY A 553 18.78 1.55 -1.59
N TYR A 554 18.55 2.23 -2.70
CA TYR A 554 18.81 1.69 -4.04
C TYR A 554 20.27 1.89 -4.47
N ALA A 555 20.94 2.92 -3.92
CA ALA A 555 22.34 3.21 -4.22
C ALA A 555 23.31 2.53 -3.24
N SER A 556 22.91 2.30 -1.99
CA SER A 556 23.76 1.70 -0.97
C SER A 556 23.02 0.78 0.01
N SER A 557 23.69 -0.30 0.39
CA SER A 557 23.25 -1.22 1.47
C SER A 557 23.67 -0.76 2.86
N GLN A 558 24.38 0.37 2.97
CA GLN A 558 24.73 0.96 4.25
C GLN A 558 23.52 1.65 4.88
N ILE A 559 23.25 1.32 6.13
CA ILE A 559 22.21 1.96 6.94
C ILE A 559 22.86 2.76 8.07
N VAL A 560 22.24 3.89 8.40
CA VAL A 560 22.65 4.75 9.51
C VAL A 560 21.42 5.13 10.32
N ALA A 561 21.31 4.62 11.55
CA ALA A 561 20.30 5.00 12.52
C ALA A 561 20.74 6.23 13.31
N LEU A 562 19.79 7.11 13.64
CA LEU A 562 19.99 8.16 14.62
C LEU A 562 18.77 8.20 15.53
N VAL A 563 18.94 7.80 16.79
CA VAL A 563 17.85 7.65 17.76
C VAL A 563 18.07 8.65 18.89
N PRO A 564 17.10 9.55 19.18
CA PRO A 564 17.19 10.47 20.30
C PRO A 564 17.40 9.74 21.63
N VAL A 565 18.17 10.35 22.52
CA VAL A 565 18.40 9.90 23.90
C VAL A 565 18.11 11.07 24.84
N GLY A 566 17.18 10.84 25.77
CA GLY A 566 16.76 11.86 26.71
C GLY A 566 17.84 12.23 27.72
N PRO A 567 17.80 13.47 28.24
CA PRO A 567 18.84 14.02 29.11
C PRO A 567 19.00 13.26 30.44
N ASP A 568 17.93 12.62 30.92
CA ASP A 568 17.95 11.86 32.18
C ASP A 568 18.41 10.40 32.01
N THR A 569 18.72 9.98 30.77
CA THR A 569 19.08 8.60 30.45
C THR A 569 20.53 8.32 30.83
N THR A 570 20.75 7.30 31.66
CA THR A 570 22.10 6.87 32.08
C THR A 570 22.55 5.56 31.48
N LYS A 571 21.59 4.71 31.10
CA LYS A 571 21.83 3.47 30.37
C LYS A 571 20.77 3.31 29.31
N VAL A 572 21.17 2.77 28.17
CA VAL A 572 20.26 2.42 27.08
C VAL A 572 20.41 0.95 26.75
N LEU A 573 19.28 0.24 26.65
CA LEU A 573 19.24 -1.06 26.01
C LEU A 573 19.09 -0.84 24.52
N LEU A 574 20.16 -1.09 23.75
CA LEU A 574 20.09 -1.15 22.30
C LEU A 574 19.65 -2.55 21.89
N ASN A 575 18.61 -2.62 21.07
CA ASN A 575 18.06 -3.85 20.53
C ASN A 575 18.01 -3.76 19.01
N LEU A 576 18.68 -4.70 18.35
CA LEU A 576 18.73 -4.86 16.90
C LEU A 576 17.96 -6.14 16.54
N ARG A 577 16.95 -6.01 15.69
CA ARG A 577 16.20 -7.16 15.19
C ARG A 577 15.82 -6.98 13.73
N HIS A 578 15.62 -8.10 13.03
CA HIS A 578 14.91 -8.07 11.78
C HIS A 578 13.47 -7.58 12.05
N ALA A 579 12.98 -6.59 11.28
CA ALA A 579 11.75 -5.87 11.61
C ALA A 579 10.47 -6.71 11.46
N PHE A 580 10.45 -7.65 10.51
CA PHE A 580 9.22 -8.34 10.07
C PHE A 580 9.21 -9.87 10.18
N ALA A 581 10.38 -10.51 10.16
CA ALA A 581 10.51 -11.96 10.13
C ALA A 581 11.62 -12.41 11.05
N ASP A 582 11.56 -13.68 11.45
CA ASP A 582 12.68 -14.33 12.09
C ASP A 582 13.62 -14.91 11.02
N VAL A 583 14.36 -14.03 10.35
CA VAL A 583 15.43 -14.35 9.39
C VAL A 583 16.72 -13.73 9.90
N GLU A 584 17.81 -14.50 9.88
CA GLU A 584 19.12 -14.03 10.34
C GLU A 584 19.73 -13.07 9.31
N LEU A 585 20.11 -11.89 9.79
CA LEU A 585 20.82 -10.86 9.04
C LEU A 585 22.22 -10.69 9.62
N THR A 586 23.17 -10.40 8.74
CA THR A 586 24.53 -10.00 9.11
C THR A 586 24.77 -8.57 8.68
N GLY A 587 25.16 -7.73 9.64
CA GLY A 587 25.68 -6.38 9.39
C GLY A 587 27.20 -6.40 9.49
N THR A 588 27.88 -5.93 8.44
CA THR A 588 29.34 -5.69 8.42
C THR A 588 29.64 -4.23 8.73
N ASP A 589 30.90 -3.92 9.05
CA ASP A 589 31.34 -2.59 9.46
C ASP A 589 30.48 -1.97 10.57
N PHE A 590 30.02 -2.82 11.50
CA PHE A 590 29.12 -2.41 12.56
C PHE A 590 29.82 -1.44 13.51
N GLU A 591 29.22 -0.27 13.66
CA GLU A 591 29.66 0.78 14.55
C GLU A 591 28.47 1.39 15.29
N VAL A 592 28.71 1.77 16.54
CA VAL A 592 27.72 2.37 17.41
C VAL A 592 28.41 3.38 18.32
N GLY A 593 27.74 4.50 18.57
CA GLY A 593 28.27 5.56 19.41
C GLY A 593 27.20 6.56 19.79
N PHE A 594 27.63 7.59 20.51
CA PHE A 594 26.79 8.72 20.88
C PHE A 594 27.23 9.98 20.15
N LEU A 595 26.27 10.85 19.89
CA LEU A 595 26.50 12.23 19.52
C LEU A 595 26.26 13.10 20.75
N LEU A 596 27.23 13.94 21.08
CA LEU A 596 27.13 14.91 22.16
C LEU A 596 26.66 16.24 21.59
N GLN A 597 25.83 16.97 22.35
CA GLN A 597 25.57 18.37 22.05
C GLN A 597 25.64 19.18 23.33
N GLN A 598 26.18 20.40 23.22
CA GLN A 598 26.19 21.32 24.36
C GLN A 598 24.77 21.61 24.85
N GLU A 599 24.65 21.79 26.15
CA GLU A 599 23.38 22.09 26.81
C GLU A 599 22.75 23.37 26.21
N GLY A 600 21.50 23.25 25.73
CA GLY A 600 20.79 24.36 25.08
C GLY A 600 21.01 24.51 23.57
N ALA A 601 21.82 23.65 22.93
CA ALA A 601 21.89 23.58 21.48
C ALA A 601 20.53 23.24 20.86
N ALA A 602 20.27 23.76 19.66
CA ALA A 602 19.07 23.40 18.92
C ALA A 602 19.11 21.90 18.55
N PRO A 603 17.97 21.18 18.62
CA PRO A 603 17.89 19.81 18.16
C PRO A 603 18.34 19.69 16.71
N LEU A 604 19.03 18.61 16.39
CA LEU A 604 19.46 18.32 15.03
C LEU A 604 18.31 17.66 14.25
N PRO A 605 18.13 18.00 12.96
CA PRO A 605 17.22 17.26 12.11
C PRO A 605 17.63 15.79 12.04
N LEU A 606 16.68 14.88 12.28
CA LEU A 606 16.89 13.43 12.33
C LEU A 606 17.05 12.79 10.95
N SER A 607 16.63 13.50 9.91
CA SER A 607 16.53 12.99 8.54
C SER A 607 16.78 14.11 7.53
N ALA A 608 16.70 13.78 6.24
CA ALA A 608 16.80 14.72 5.12
C ALA A 608 15.81 14.31 4.04
N ILE A 609 15.38 15.26 3.20
CA ILE A 609 14.36 15.10 2.13
C ILE A 609 12.96 14.82 2.70
N GLY A 610 12.82 13.83 3.57
CA GLY A 610 11.58 13.45 4.23
C GLY A 610 11.82 12.63 5.48
N VAL A 611 10.73 12.20 6.13
CA VAL A 611 10.78 11.35 7.33
C VAL A 611 10.05 10.05 7.08
N ALA A 612 10.76 8.94 7.31
CA ALA A 612 10.23 7.59 7.26
C ALA A 612 9.80 7.16 8.67
N TYR A 613 8.50 7.00 8.95
CA TYR A 613 8.01 6.68 10.30
C TYR A 613 7.86 5.16 10.54
N THR A 614 8.14 4.71 11.77
CA THR A 614 8.20 3.28 12.13
C THR A 614 6.83 2.64 12.35
N HIS A 615 5.90 3.35 12.94
CA HIS A 615 4.54 2.91 13.21
C HIS A 615 3.59 4.11 13.14
N VAL A 616 2.29 3.87 12.93
CA VAL A 616 1.34 4.95 12.68
C VAL A 616 1.14 5.89 13.88
N ASP A 617 1.39 5.42 15.10
CA ASP A 617 1.45 6.26 16.31
C ASP A 617 2.57 7.31 16.26
N LYS A 618 3.62 7.08 15.43
CA LYS A 618 4.71 8.03 15.21
C LYS A 618 4.46 9.01 14.06
N LEU A 619 3.32 8.92 13.37
CA LEU A 619 2.98 9.82 12.26
C LEU A 619 2.99 11.29 12.70
N SER A 620 2.33 11.62 13.81
CA SER A 620 2.28 12.98 14.35
C SER A 620 3.67 13.50 14.74
N SER A 621 4.52 12.65 15.32
CA SER A 621 5.90 12.99 15.65
C SER A 621 6.75 13.23 14.40
N ALA A 622 6.58 12.43 13.35
CA ALA A 622 7.28 12.61 12.08
C ALA A 622 6.89 13.92 11.39
N VAL A 623 5.61 14.31 11.44
CA VAL A 623 5.17 15.62 10.92
C VAL A 623 5.77 16.76 11.76
N ARG A 624 5.78 16.63 13.10
CA ARG A 624 6.36 17.63 14.00
C ARG A 624 7.86 17.84 13.77
N GLU A 625 8.59 16.76 13.51
CA GLU A 625 10.01 16.78 13.13
C GLU A 625 10.24 17.64 11.87
N VAL A 626 9.46 17.41 10.81
CA VAL A 626 9.55 18.21 9.58
C VAL A 626 9.22 19.67 9.85
N LEU A 627 8.17 19.96 10.63
CA LEU A 627 7.78 21.34 10.95
C LEU A 627 8.78 22.08 11.84
N ALA A 628 9.47 21.37 12.75
CA ALA A 628 10.49 21.94 13.60
C ALA A 628 11.76 22.33 12.80
N HIS A 629 12.05 21.59 11.74
CA HIS A 629 13.24 21.76 10.91
C HIS A 629 12.89 22.04 9.43
N TYR A 630 11.81 22.81 9.21
CA TYR A 630 11.22 22.98 7.87
C TYR A 630 12.23 23.41 6.80
N ASP A 631 13.04 24.44 7.08
CA ASP A 631 14.00 24.97 6.11
C ASP A 631 15.04 23.91 5.71
N HIS A 632 15.49 23.08 6.66
CA HIS A 632 16.40 21.96 6.38
C HIS A 632 15.76 20.92 5.46
N TYR A 633 14.56 20.46 5.80
CA TYR A 633 13.86 19.47 4.97
C TYR A 633 13.55 20.03 3.58
N ARG A 634 13.14 21.30 3.50
CA ARG A 634 12.87 21.95 2.21
C ARG A 634 14.12 22.04 1.35
N ASN A 635 15.24 22.51 1.92
CA ASN A 635 16.50 22.64 1.17
C ASN A 635 16.99 21.26 0.69
N THR A 636 17.03 20.27 1.58
CA THR A 636 17.49 18.92 1.20
C THR A 636 16.55 18.24 0.19
N ALA A 637 15.24 18.46 0.26
CA ALA A 637 14.31 17.99 -0.76
C ALA A 637 14.54 18.66 -2.12
N MET A 638 14.77 19.98 -2.15
CA MET A 638 15.10 20.73 -3.37
C MET A 638 16.43 20.28 -3.99
N ASP A 639 17.45 20.03 -3.17
CA ASP A 639 18.76 19.54 -3.64
C ASP A 639 18.65 18.14 -4.27
N ASN A 640 17.76 17.29 -3.76
CA ASN A 640 17.51 15.95 -4.29
C ASN A 640 16.61 15.92 -5.54
N ALA A 641 15.79 16.97 -5.75
CA ALA A 641 14.76 17.00 -6.78
C ALA A 641 15.29 16.79 -8.22
N PRO A 642 16.43 17.39 -8.65
CA PRO A 642 16.99 17.14 -9.98
C PRO A 642 17.33 15.67 -10.21
N ALA A 643 17.99 15.02 -9.25
CA ALA A 643 18.35 13.60 -9.37
C ALA A 643 17.10 12.71 -9.47
N ALA A 644 16.06 13.00 -8.68
CA ALA A 644 14.78 12.32 -8.77
C ALA A 644 14.13 12.52 -10.16
N TYR A 645 14.17 13.73 -10.72
CA TYR A 645 13.57 14.05 -12.02
C TYR A 645 14.35 13.43 -13.19
N ASP A 646 15.68 13.42 -13.14
CA ASP A 646 16.55 12.82 -14.16
C ASP A 646 16.27 11.32 -14.33
N PHE A 647 15.87 10.65 -13.25
CA PHE A 647 15.36 9.28 -13.31
C PHE A 647 13.88 9.24 -13.70
N HIS A 648 13.01 9.94 -12.97
CA HIS A 648 11.58 9.89 -13.18
C HIS A 648 11.09 11.01 -14.09
N ASN A 649 11.17 10.78 -15.41
CA ASN A 649 10.53 11.65 -16.40
C ASN A 649 10.10 10.88 -17.66
N ALA A 650 9.15 11.45 -18.40
CA ALA A 650 8.62 10.86 -19.63
C ALA A 650 9.67 10.70 -20.74
N GLY A 651 10.64 11.60 -20.84
CA GLY A 651 11.73 11.52 -21.82
C GLY A 651 12.58 10.27 -21.62
N ARG A 652 12.96 9.96 -20.37
CA ARG A 652 13.68 8.74 -20.03
C ARG A 652 12.86 7.49 -20.33
N LEU A 653 11.56 7.48 -20.00
CA LEU A 653 10.68 6.37 -20.36
C LEU A 653 10.71 6.12 -21.87
N VAL A 654 10.44 7.15 -22.68
CA VAL A 654 10.42 7.04 -24.15
C VAL A 654 11.78 6.59 -24.69
N SER A 655 12.88 7.14 -24.16
CA SER A 655 14.24 6.72 -24.53
C SER A 655 14.47 5.23 -24.23
N MET A 656 13.98 4.74 -23.09
CA MET A 656 14.09 3.33 -22.70
C MET A 656 13.26 2.41 -23.58
N LEU A 657 12.03 2.82 -23.95
CA LEU A 657 11.20 2.05 -24.89
C LEU A 657 11.87 1.95 -26.26
N THR A 658 12.47 3.04 -26.73
CA THR A 658 13.10 3.12 -28.06
C THR A 658 14.44 2.37 -28.13
N SER A 659 15.28 2.46 -27.09
CA SER A 659 16.60 1.81 -27.08
C SER A 659 16.50 0.30 -27.03
N ILE A 660 15.60 -0.24 -26.21
CA ILE A 660 15.37 -1.68 -26.09
C ILE A 660 14.80 -2.27 -27.39
N ALA A 661 13.94 -1.52 -28.09
CA ALA A 661 13.42 -1.93 -29.39
C ALA A 661 14.52 -1.99 -30.49
N GLY A 662 15.62 -1.25 -30.33
CA GLY A 662 16.74 -1.22 -31.27
C GLY A 662 17.89 -2.19 -30.96
N ALA A 663 17.91 -2.81 -29.77
CA ALA A 663 18.96 -3.75 -29.39
C ALA A 663 18.65 -5.19 -29.88
N PRO A 664 19.64 -5.96 -30.37
CA PRO A 664 19.45 -7.38 -30.60
C PRO A 664 19.11 -8.07 -29.26
N PRO A 665 18.29 -9.13 -29.26
CA PRO A 665 17.84 -9.78 -28.03
C PRO A 665 19.06 -10.23 -27.21
N GLU A 666 19.24 -9.66 -26.00
CA GLU A 666 20.28 -10.12 -25.08
C GLU A 666 20.04 -11.59 -24.75
N ALA A 667 21.09 -12.41 -24.91
CA ALA A 667 21.11 -13.76 -24.37
C ALA A 667 20.87 -13.68 -22.85
N PRO A 668 20.15 -14.65 -22.24
CA PRO A 668 19.90 -14.65 -20.81
C PRO A 668 21.24 -14.50 -20.05
N ARG A 669 21.29 -13.53 -19.13
CA ARG A 669 22.48 -13.25 -18.33
C ARG A 669 22.96 -14.55 -17.66
N ALA A 670 24.19 -14.96 -18.00
CA ALA A 670 24.86 -16.11 -17.43
C ALA A 670 25.06 -15.87 -15.92
N GLY A 671 24.10 -16.33 -15.12
CA GLY A 671 24.00 -16.11 -13.68
C GLY A 671 22.70 -16.64 -13.09
N GLN A 672 21.66 -16.83 -13.90
CA GLN A 672 20.36 -17.33 -13.44
C GLN A 672 20.28 -18.86 -13.23
N GLU A 673 21.19 -19.68 -13.80
CA GLU A 673 21.17 -21.14 -13.55
C GLU A 673 21.59 -21.54 -12.13
N GLN A 674 22.29 -20.68 -11.37
CA GLN A 674 22.63 -20.96 -9.97
C GLN A 674 21.60 -20.45 -8.94
N ARG A 675 20.66 -19.56 -9.33
CA ARG A 675 19.62 -19.05 -8.41
C ARG A 675 18.42 -20.01 -8.27
N GLY A 676 18.18 -20.87 -9.27
CA GLY A 676 17.08 -21.85 -9.24
C GLY A 676 17.36 -23.14 -8.45
N SER A 677 18.63 -23.46 -8.15
CA SER A 677 18.99 -24.80 -7.63
C SER A 677 19.22 -24.88 -6.11
N LYS A 678 19.16 -23.77 -5.36
CA LYS A 678 19.45 -23.77 -3.91
C LYS A 678 18.23 -23.86 -2.97
N ILE A 679 17.01 -23.90 -3.50
CA ILE A 679 15.78 -24.03 -2.69
C ILE A 679 15.27 -25.49 -2.61
N GLY A 680 15.95 -26.45 -3.24
CA GLY A 680 15.52 -27.86 -3.29
C GLY A 680 16.49 -28.86 -2.67
N ALA A 681 16.87 -28.73 -1.39
CA ALA A 681 17.59 -29.80 -0.68
C ALA A 681 17.49 -29.73 0.85
N ALA A 682 16.30 -29.46 1.42
CA ALA A 682 16.05 -29.85 2.81
C ALA A 682 15.55 -31.29 2.81
N ARG A 683 16.45 -32.22 3.18
CA ARG A 683 16.20 -33.66 3.33
C ARG A 683 14.97 -33.92 4.18
N VAL A 684 13.98 -34.57 3.59
CA VAL A 684 13.07 -35.47 4.33
C VAL A 684 13.92 -36.66 4.76
N THR A 685 14.29 -36.69 6.04
CA THR A 685 14.77 -37.91 6.69
C THR A 685 14.06 -38.05 8.04
N ALA A 686 13.31 -39.15 8.12
CA ALA A 686 12.48 -39.69 9.20
C ALA A 686 11.16 -38.98 9.50
#